data_AF-A0A3E0WXA4-F1
#
_entry.id   AF-A0A3E0WXA4-F1
#
_cell.length_a   1.000
_cell.length_b   1.000
_cell.length_c   1.000
_cell.angle_alpha   90.00
_cell.angle_beta   90.00
_cell.angle_gamma   90.00
#
_symmetry.space_group_name_H-M   'P 1'
#
loop_
_entity.id
_entity.type
_entity.pdbx_description
1 polymer ?
#
loop_
_entity_poly.entity_id
_entity_poly.type
_entity_poly.pdbx_seq_one_letter_code
_entity_poly.pdbx_strand_id
1 'polypeptide(L)'
;MRRALPLLALVWLLLSACSPDASDTDSSAPEPTDPLAHRYVEKGDLPALKERGELRILVHRVADDYLPRAGYPLDVERQMVRRFAREQGLDPVLIPVSDFGDLLTELLAGHGDLVAANLTVTPVRAEQVAFTLGVDQTREVVVARSGEPSIASVNGLSGRRIGVKRGTSFWEFKEAYLGAVDGLEVVPLSATLTSDEILDGLLAGDYDFALQDSNVMEVVSHYRDDVQVVLTLGEGRPLAWAVRPDNTELLNALNRFLTRERLIRTDVRAHTDDLAGIKERKVLRVITRNNAATYYLYRGELVGFEYELARRLAEQLGVRLQMVVADDHESMIPMLLEGEGDLVAAFMTRTDARAEQVAFSRPYHYATETVVGRADEPDMVDVEALAGRTLHVRRTSSYWDTAKALQEQGIDLALEAVPSDMETEEIMARVAEGSYDLTIADSHILQSELTWRDDLKGLLTLGEPISHGWAMRPDNPELLAAVNAFWNREYRGLHYNILYRRYFEDQSRIQQQRAGRVDLADGSRLSPWDDLVRAYAERYGFDWRLIMAQMYQESRFDPDAVSWVGARGLMQVMPRTGAELGLQPLDDPEVSIHAGVKYMDWLRYRFPERLPVEEQMWFSLAAYNAGVGHVRDARRLADQKGWDPDQWFGNVEEAMLLLARPEYYRQARFGYVRGQEPVNYVRNIRDRYRAYARLTDE
;
A
#
# COMPACT_ATOMS: atom_id res chain seq x y z
N MET A 1 19.82 49.26 62.91
CA MET A 1 20.97 50.14 63.28
C MET A 1 22.27 49.45 62.88
N ARG A 2 23.17 50.11 62.12
CA ARG A 2 24.61 49.75 61.89
C ARG A 2 24.89 48.36 61.25
N ARG A 3 25.93 48.14 60.43
CA ARG A 3 26.80 49.02 59.59
C ARG A 3 27.61 48.10 58.63
N ALA A 4 28.28 48.71 57.64
CA ALA A 4 29.48 48.20 56.94
C ALA A 4 29.35 47.06 55.89
N LEU A 5 29.14 47.50 54.65
CA LEU A 5 29.92 47.16 53.43
C LEU A 5 31.46 47.40 53.64
N PRO A 6 32.43 47.24 52.67
CA PRO A 6 32.30 47.44 51.20
C PRO A 6 33.27 46.65 50.24
N LEU A 7 33.22 47.01 48.92
CA LEU A 7 34.26 46.92 47.85
C LEU A 7 34.56 45.52 47.23
N LEU A 8 34.86 45.37 45.92
CA LEU A 8 34.84 46.26 44.72
C LEU A 8 33.87 45.66 43.66
N ALA A 9 33.21 46.37 42.72
CA ALA A 9 33.62 47.44 41.77
C ALA A 9 34.57 46.92 40.67
N LEU A 10 34.57 47.32 39.38
CA LEU A 10 33.98 48.41 38.56
C LEU A 10 33.72 47.78 37.14
N VAL A 11 33.01 48.25 36.09
CA VAL A 11 32.47 49.53 35.52
C VAL A 11 31.09 49.24 34.84
N TRP A 12 30.41 50.24 34.28
CA TRP A 12 29.18 50.17 33.44
C TRP A 12 29.33 51.08 32.19
N LEU A 13 28.67 50.79 31.06
CA LEU A 13 28.27 51.72 29.95
C LEU A 13 27.68 50.87 28.79
N LEU A 14 26.40 50.86 28.36
CA LEU A 14 25.20 51.72 28.50
C LEU A 14 25.08 52.85 27.44
N LEU A 15 24.19 52.68 26.44
CA LEU A 15 23.10 53.62 26.00
C LEU A 15 22.63 53.48 24.52
N SER A 16 21.30 53.30 24.34
CA SER A 16 20.40 54.00 23.36
C SER A 16 20.54 53.83 21.82
N ALA A 17 19.48 53.89 20.98
CA ALA A 17 18.02 54.02 21.21
C ALA A 17 17.12 53.58 20.00
N CYS A 18 15.90 53.12 20.34
CA CYS A 18 14.57 53.24 19.67
C CYS A 18 14.34 53.10 18.14
N SER A 19 13.64 52.00 17.76
CA SER A 19 12.29 51.92 17.09
C SER A 19 11.99 52.60 15.72
N PRO A 20 10.91 52.23 14.96
CA PRO A 20 9.87 51.20 15.21
C PRO A 20 9.58 50.19 14.05
N ASP A 21 8.76 49.18 14.39
CA ASP A 21 7.76 48.39 13.61
C ASP A 21 8.01 47.88 12.16
N ALA A 22 8.00 46.54 12.02
CA ALA A 22 7.42 45.79 10.89
C ALA A 22 7.13 44.32 11.32
N SER A 23 6.26 43.60 10.59
CA SER A 23 6.04 42.15 10.71
C SER A 23 7.21 41.36 10.07
N ASP A 24 7.40 40.04 10.25
CA ASP A 24 6.42 38.95 10.25
C ASP A 24 6.96 37.65 10.92
N THR A 25 6.09 36.62 10.99
CA THR A 25 6.36 35.16 11.13
C THR A 25 7.50 34.64 12.02
N ASP A 26 7.17 33.70 12.93
CA ASP A 26 7.85 32.39 12.91
C ASP A 26 6.91 31.27 13.38
N SER A 27 7.08 30.08 12.80
CA SER A 27 6.47 28.81 13.22
C SER A 27 7.55 27.74 13.15
N SER A 28 8.34 27.61 14.21
CA SER A 28 9.51 26.74 14.24
C SER A 28 9.12 25.26 14.25
N ALA A 29 9.20 24.64 13.07
CA ALA A 29 9.44 23.21 12.95
C ALA A 29 10.79 22.87 13.62
N PRO A 30 10.99 21.63 14.13
CA PRO A 30 12.24 21.25 14.76
C PRO A 30 13.43 21.31 13.79
N GLU A 31 14.54 21.87 14.24
CA GLU A 31 15.79 21.94 13.45
C GLU A 31 16.35 20.52 13.17
N PRO A 32 16.98 20.30 12.01
CA PRO A 32 17.67 19.04 11.71
C PRO A 32 18.91 18.88 12.59
N THR A 33 19.09 17.69 13.19
CA THR A 33 20.28 17.34 13.97
C THR A 33 21.53 17.20 13.08
N ASP A 34 22.70 17.57 13.63
CA ASP A 34 23.98 17.58 12.90
C ASP A 34 24.38 16.17 12.41
N PRO A 35 24.43 15.93 11.08
CA PRO A 35 24.82 14.63 10.51
C PRO A 35 26.27 14.19 10.85
N LEU A 36 27.13 15.12 11.30
CA LEU A 36 28.50 14.79 11.71
C LEU A 36 28.56 14.14 13.10
N ALA A 37 27.54 14.30 13.94
CA ALA A 37 27.52 13.75 15.30
C ALA A 37 27.47 12.20 15.32
N HIS A 38 26.85 11.58 14.31
CA HIS A 38 26.62 10.12 14.25
C HIS A 38 27.77 9.33 13.57
N ARG A 39 28.91 9.98 13.25
CA ARG A 39 30.07 9.37 12.57
C ARG A 39 31.00 8.58 13.51
N TYR A 40 30.45 7.60 14.23
CA TYR A 40 31.22 6.56 14.93
C TYR A 40 31.18 5.22 14.16
N VAL A 41 32.05 4.28 14.56
CA VAL A 41 32.11 2.94 13.95
C VAL A 41 31.33 1.95 14.82
N GLU A 42 30.32 1.32 14.24
CA GLU A 42 29.60 0.21 14.84
C GLU A 42 29.19 -0.80 13.75
N LYS A 43 29.17 -2.09 14.12
CA LYS A 43 28.83 -3.21 13.23
C LYS A 43 27.74 -4.14 13.75
N GLY A 44 26.97 -3.70 14.75
CA GLY A 44 25.90 -4.51 15.34
C GLY A 44 24.81 -4.92 14.34
N ASP A 45 24.13 -6.01 14.65
CA ASP A 45 22.91 -6.44 13.96
C ASP A 45 21.65 -5.85 14.64
N LEU A 46 20.46 -6.20 14.13
CA LEU A 46 19.18 -5.63 14.56
C LEU A 46 18.97 -5.52 16.09
N PRO A 47 19.41 -6.47 16.95
CA PRO A 47 19.30 -6.31 18.40
C PRO A 47 20.10 -5.12 18.96
N ALA A 48 21.32 -4.87 18.46
CA ALA A 48 22.15 -3.74 18.88
C ALA A 48 21.61 -2.41 18.33
N LEU A 49 21.08 -2.42 17.09
CA LEU A 49 20.33 -1.29 16.53
C LEU A 49 19.15 -0.90 17.45
N LYS A 50 18.44 -1.88 18.02
CA LYS A 50 17.33 -1.65 18.96
C LYS A 50 17.76 -1.24 20.38
N GLU A 51 18.92 -1.68 20.85
CA GLU A 51 19.50 -1.17 22.10
C GLU A 51 19.92 0.31 21.95
N ARG A 52 20.39 0.69 20.76
CA ARG A 52 20.77 2.06 20.41
C ARG A 52 19.58 2.99 20.13
N GLY A 53 18.54 2.48 19.46
CA GLY A 53 17.38 3.27 19.01
C GLY A 53 17.54 4.00 17.66
N GLU A 54 18.66 3.86 16.95
CA GLU A 54 18.90 4.49 15.64
C GLU A 54 19.04 3.45 14.51
N LEU A 55 18.63 3.78 13.28
CA LEU A 55 19.03 3.11 12.04
C LEU A 55 19.85 4.08 11.17
N ARG A 56 21.12 3.77 10.92
CA ARG A 56 22.02 4.62 10.13
C ARG A 56 22.00 4.23 8.65
N ILE A 57 21.59 5.15 7.78
CA ILE A 57 21.24 4.88 6.38
C ILE A 57 22.19 5.66 5.46
N LEU A 58 23.06 4.94 4.75
CA LEU A 58 24.01 5.50 3.80
C LEU A 58 23.29 5.86 2.50
N VAL A 59 23.37 7.14 2.13
CA VAL A 59 22.71 7.72 0.95
C VAL A 59 23.70 8.53 0.10
N HIS A 60 23.53 8.53 -1.22
CA HIS A 60 24.30 9.39 -2.11
C HIS A 60 23.73 10.82 -2.11
N ARG A 61 24.39 11.72 -1.36
CA ARG A 61 23.97 13.11 -1.03
C ARG A 61 22.63 13.21 -0.26
N VAL A 62 22.41 14.37 0.37
CA VAL A 62 21.15 14.70 1.11
C VAL A 62 20.12 15.25 0.13
N ALA A 63 18.85 15.33 0.53
CA ALA A 63 17.79 15.90 -0.31
C ALA A 63 17.97 17.39 -0.63
N ASP A 64 18.68 18.16 0.21
CA ASP A 64 18.74 19.62 0.12
C ASP A 64 19.44 20.16 -1.14
N ASP A 65 20.15 19.29 -1.88
CA ASP A 65 20.72 19.59 -3.20
C ASP A 65 19.66 19.59 -4.35
N TYR A 66 18.48 18.99 -4.16
CA TYR A 66 17.46 18.78 -5.20
C TYR A 66 16.03 18.97 -4.68
N LEU A 67 15.22 19.79 -5.37
CA LEU A 67 13.78 19.90 -5.06
C LEU A 67 13.12 18.52 -5.14
N PRO A 68 12.42 18.06 -4.08
CA PRO A 68 11.78 16.74 -4.06
C PRO A 68 10.79 16.58 -5.22
N ARG A 69 10.91 15.50 -5.99
CA ARG A 69 10.04 15.19 -7.12
C ARG A 69 9.20 13.95 -6.82
N ALA A 70 7.88 14.06 -6.87
CA ALA A 70 6.98 12.95 -6.62
C ALA A 70 7.31 11.75 -7.53
N GLY A 71 7.52 10.58 -6.94
CA GLY A 71 7.88 9.35 -7.64
C GLY A 71 9.37 9.13 -7.92
N TYR A 72 10.29 10.05 -7.58
CA TYR A 72 11.72 9.85 -7.83
C TYR A 72 12.28 8.65 -7.05
N PRO A 73 13.05 7.72 -7.66
CA PRO A 73 13.37 6.43 -7.03
C PRO A 73 14.06 6.52 -5.66
N LEU A 74 14.99 7.46 -5.48
CA LEU A 74 15.67 7.67 -4.20
C LEU A 74 14.74 8.11 -3.08
N ASP A 75 13.72 8.93 -3.37
CA ASP A 75 12.79 9.42 -2.36
C ASP A 75 11.77 8.33 -2.00
N VAL A 76 11.39 7.49 -2.96
CA VAL A 76 10.62 6.26 -2.72
C VAL A 76 11.39 5.30 -1.82
N GLU A 77 12.67 5.03 -2.09
CA GLU A 77 13.52 4.22 -1.21
C GLU A 77 13.64 4.83 0.20
N ARG A 78 13.93 6.14 0.32
CA ARG A 78 14.03 6.85 1.60
C ARG A 78 12.73 6.77 2.41
N GLN A 79 11.56 6.91 1.78
CA GLN A 79 10.27 6.76 2.45
C GLN A 79 10.05 5.33 2.97
N MET A 80 10.39 4.32 2.16
CA MET A 80 10.31 2.91 2.58
C MET A 80 11.24 2.62 3.77
N VAL A 81 12.51 3.04 3.73
CA VAL A 81 13.43 2.85 4.88
C VAL A 81 12.92 3.60 6.13
N ARG A 82 12.37 4.81 5.96
CA ARG A 82 11.75 5.56 7.07
C ARG A 82 10.47 4.93 7.63
N ARG A 83 9.75 4.08 6.89
CA ARG A 83 8.70 3.21 7.45
C ARG A 83 9.31 2.06 8.25
N PHE A 84 10.22 1.30 7.62
CA PHE A 84 10.92 0.18 8.26
C PHE A 84 11.56 0.56 9.60
N ALA A 85 12.25 1.71 9.67
CA ALA A 85 12.88 2.19 10.90
C ALA A 85 11.85 2.37 12.03
N ARG A 86 10.77 3.11 11.77
CA ARG A 86 9.68 3.35 12.75
C ARG A 86 9.03 2.05 13.22
N GLU A 87 8.76 1.11 12.32
CA GLU A 87 8.22 -0.22 12.67
C GLU A 87 9.17 -1.07 13.52
N GLN A 88 10.48 -0.83 13.44
CA GLN A 88 11.45 -1.48 14.32
C GLN A 88 11.68 -0.73 15.64
N GLY A 89 11.03 0.42 15.85
CA GLY A 89 11.26 1.30 16.99
C GLY A 89 12.58 2.08 16.89
N LEU A 90 13.00 2.45 15.68
CA LEU A 90 14.28 3.08 15.37
C LEU A 90 14.11 4.45 14.69
N ASP A 91 14.91 5.42 15.11
CA ASP A 91 15.03 6.72 14.46
C ASP A 91 15.92 6.62 13.18
N PRO A 92 15.43 7.04 11.99
CA PRO A 92 16.16 6.91 10.74
C PRO A 92 17.16 8.06 10.50
N VAL A 93 18.44 7.81 10.79
CA VAL A 93 19.55 8.75 10.61
C VAL A 93 20.12 8.63 9.19
N LEU A 94 20.02 9.70 8.38
CA LEU A 94 20.62 9.73 7.04
C LEU A 94 22.10 10.15 7.09
N ILE A 95 22.98 9.33 6.53
CA ILE A 95 24.42 9.60 6.45
C ILE A 95 24.82 9.78 4.98
N PRO A 96 25.15 11.01 4.54
CA PRO A 96 25.52 11.27 3.16
C PRO A 96 26.95 10.81 2.86
N VAL A 97 27.07 10.08 1.76
CA VAL A 97 28.34 9.73 1.10
C VAL A 97 28.44 10.53 -0.21
N SER A 98 29.59 11.16 -0.44
CA SER A 98 29.80 12.10 -1.56
C SER A 98 30.15 11.42 -2.89
N ASP A 99 30.78 10.24 -2.83
CA ASP A 99 31.10 9.41 -3.99
C ASP A 99 30.20 8.17 -3.98
N PHE A 100 29.56 7.87 -5.11
CA PHE A 100 28.67 6.71 -5.22
C PHE A 100 29.42 5.37 -5.04
N GLY A 101 30.69 5.30 -5.39
CA GLY A 101 31.51 4.09 -5.25
C GLY A 101 31.83 3.74 -3.79
N ASP A 102 31.89 4.74 -2.90
CA ASP A 102 32.28 4.54 -1.50
C ASP A 102 31.14 4.00 -0.61
N LEU A 103 29.89 3.99 -1.09
CA LEU A 103 28.72 3.52 -0.32
C LEU A 103 28.91 2.14 0.32
N LEU A 104 29.50 1.18 -0.42
CA LEU A 104 29.75 -0.17 0.10
C LEU A 104 30.99 -0.22 1.02
N THR A 105 31.98 0.64 0.77
CA THR A 105 33.17 0.80 1.62
C THR A 105 32.76 1.32 3.01
N GLU A 106 31.93 2.35 3.08
CA GLU A 106 31.43 2.94 4.32
C GLU A 106 30.53 1.97 5.12
N LEU A 107 29.70 1.18 4.42
CA LEU A 107 28.87 0.13 5.01
C LEU A 107 29.73 -0.96 5.67
N LEU A 108 30.75 -1.44 4.96
CA LEU A 108 31.70 -2.45 5.44
C LEU A 108 32.65 -1.90 6.51
N ALA A 109 32.96 -0.61 6.50
CA ALA A 109 33.69 0.07 7.57
C ALA A 109 32.89 0.13 8.88
N GLY A 110 31.55 0.21 8.80
CA GLY A 110 30.65 0.36 9.95
C GLY A 110 30.24 1.82 10.22
N HIS A 111 30.34 2.69 9.20
CA HIS A 111 29.91 4.09 9.27
C HIS A 111 28.40 4.27 9.01
N GLY A 112 27.73 3.25 8.51
CA GLY A 112 26.27 3.10 8.54
C GLY A 112 25.87 1.62 8.50
N ASP A 113 24.58 1.32 8.55
CA ASP A 113 24.05 -0.05 8.71
C ASP A 113 23.27 -0.57 7.50
N LEU A 114 22.80 0.34 6.64
CA LEU A 114 22.03 0.06 5.43
C LEU A 114 22.44 1.03 4.32
N VAL A 115 22.59 0.55 3.08
CA VAL A 115 22.70 1.39 1.88
C VAL A 115 21.37 1.37 1.13
N ALA A 116 20.75 2.53 0.94
CA ALA A 116 19.52 2.74 0.19
C ALA A 116 19.71 3.91 -0.78
N ALA A 117 20.04 3.60 -2.03
CA ALA A 117 20.64 4.53 -2.98
C ALA A 117 20.41 4.18 -4.46
N ASN A 118 19.30 3.54 -4.84
CA ASN A 118 19.05 3.05 -6.22
C ASN A 118 20.21 2.16 -6.70
N LEU A 119 20.58 1.18 -5.87
CA LEU A 119 21.81 0.42 -6.01
C LEU A 119 21.59 -0.85 -6.84
N THR A 120 22.11 -0.88 -8.08
CA THR A 120 22.09 -2.08 -8.93
C THR A 120 22.87 -3.23 -8.29
N VAL A 121 22.26 -4.41 -8.22
CA VAL A 121 22.93 -5.66 -7.86
C VAL A 121 23.83 -6.10 -9.02
N THR A 122 25.10 -6.37 -8.72
CA THR A 122 26.05 -6.97 -9.67
C THR A 122 26.75 -8.14 -8.98
N PRO A 123 27.26 -9.16 -9.72
CA PRO A 123 27.93 -10.31 -9.11
C PRO A 123 29.10 -9.90 -8.21
N VAL A 124 29.90 -8.92 -8.67
CA VAL A 124 31.05 -8.37 -7.93
C VAL A 124 30.63 -7.71 -6.62
N ARG A 125 29.45 -7.08 -6.56
CA ARG A 125 28.91 -6.49 -5.32
C ARG A 125 28.32 -7.55 -4.40
N ALA A 126 27.65 -8.56 -4.95
CA ALA A 126 27.04 -9.66 -4.19
C ALA A 126 28.07 -10.58 -3.51
N GLU A 127 29.32 -10.58 -3.98
CA GLU A 127 30.46 -11.21 -3.29
C GLU A 127 30.97 -10.40 -2.07
N GLN A 128 30.58 -9.13 -1.93
CA GLN A 128 31.07 -8.21 -0.89
C GLN A 128 30.05 -7.89 0.21
N VAL A 129 28.77 -7.75 -0.15
CA VAL A 129 27.69 -7.31 0.74
C VAL A 129 26.44 -8.17 0.57
N ALA A 130 25.64 -8.28 1.63
CA ALA A 130 24.36 -8.97 1.56
C ALA A 130 23.30 -8.00 1.02
N PHE A 131 22.77 -8.29 -0.17
CA PHE A 131 21.65 -7.56 -0.74
C PHE A 131 20.31 -8.06 -0.18
N THR A 132 19.37 -7.13 -0.02
CA THR A 132 17.96 -7.46 0.16
C THR A 132 17.38 -8.11 -1.11
N LEU A 133 16.15 -8.60 -0.99
CA LEU A 133 15.25 -8.74 -2.13
C LEU A 133 15.20 -7.42 -2.93
N GLY A 134 15.02 -7.52 -4.25
CA GLY A 134 14.98 -6.36 -5.12
C GLY A 134 13.90 -5.36 -4.69
N VAL A 135 14.27 -4.10 -4.51
CA VAL A 135 13.37 -2.98 -4.17
C VAL A 135 12.72 -2.42 -5.44
N ASP A 136 13.43 -2.43 -6.56
CA ASP A 136 12.98 -2.02 -7.89
C ASP A 136 13.73 -2.79 -9.00
N GLN A 137 13.43 -2.54 -10.28
CA GLN A 137 14.12 -3.11 -11.44
C GLN A 137 14.52 -2.00 -12.42
N THR A 138 15.76 -2.05 -12.92
CA THR A 138 16.29 -1.09 -13.92
C THR A 138 16.77 -1.81 -15.17
N ARG A 139 16.83 -1.09 -16.29
CA ARG A 139 17.65 -1.42 -17.46
C ARG A 139 18.60 -0.26 -17.72
N GLU A 140 19.84 -0.54 -18.10
CA GLU A 140 20.73 0.51 -18.58
C GLU A 140 20.17 1.11 -19.88
N VAL A 141 20.00 2.44 -19.93
CA VAL A 141 19.52 3.16 -21.12
C VAL A 141 20.55 4.15 -21.64
N VAL A 142 20.63 4.25 -22.97
CA VAL A 142 21.37 5.30 -23.66
C VAL A 142 20.43 6.49 -23.89
N VAL A 143 20.81 7.63 -23.32
CA VAL A 143 20.11 8.90 -23.44
C VAL A 143 20.83 9.78 -24.46
N ALA A 144 20.06 10.49 -25.27
CA ALA A 144 20.54 11.50 -26.22
C ALA A 144 19.71 12.79 -26.11
N ARG A 145 20.12 13.82 -26.85
CA ARG A 145 19.33 15.05 -26.99
C ARG A 145 18.03 14.77 -27.77
N SER A 146 16.99 15.54 -27.46
CA SER A 146 15.70 15.47 -28.13
C SER A 146 15.85 15.74 -29.64
N GLY A 147 15.20 14.90 -30.47
CA GLY A 147 15.32 14.93 -31.94
C GLY A 147 16.48 14.10 -32.54
N GLU A 148 17.39 13.54 -31.73
CA GLU A 148 18.32 12.49 -32.18
C GLU A 148 17.53 11.23 -32.62
N PRO A 149 17.91 10.51 -33.70
CA PRO A 149 17.21 9.29 -34.12
C PRO A 149 17.35 8.16 -33.09
N SER A 150 16.26 7.40 -32.85
CA SER A 150 16.31 6.17 -32.06
C SER A 150 17.24 5.13 -32.71
N ILE A 151 17.97 4.38 -31.90
CA ILE A 151 19.07 3.52 -32.31
C ILE A 151 18.72 2.05 -32.07
N ALA A 152 18.84 1.21 -33.11
CA ALA A 152 18.44 -0.21 -33.05
C ALA A 152 19.45 -1.13 -32.33
N SER A 153 20.70 -0.72 -32.13
CA SER A 153 21.74 -1.48 -31.39
C SER A 153 22.95 -0.59 -31.08
N VAL A 154 23.81 -1.01 -30.14
CA VAL A 154 25.02 -0.28 -29.72
C VAL A 154 25.95 0.14 -30.87
N ASN A 155 25.90 -0.53 -32.02
CA ASN A 155 26.66 -0.15 -33.21
C ASN A 155 26.30 1.25 -33.75
N GLY A 156 25.11 1.78 -33.45
CA GLY A 156 24.72 3.15 -33.80
C GLY A 156 25.42 4.24 -32.99
N LEU A 157 26.20 3.86 -31.96
CA LEU A 157 27.06 4.76 -31.18
C LEU A 157 28.46 4.94 -31.82
N SER A 158 28.73 4.25 -32.93
CA SER A 158 30.05 4.25 -33.59
C SER A 158 30.55 5.66 -33.94
N GLY A 159 31.82 5.93 -33.63
CA GLY A 159 32.49 7.20 -33.90
C GLY A 159 32.05 8.40 -33.05
N ARG A 160 31.28 8.18 -31.96
CA ARG A 160 30.74 9.24 -31.08
C ARG A 160 31.22 9.06 -29.64
N ARG A 161 30.87 10.01 -28.75
CA ARG A 161 31.29 10.00 -27.33
C ARG A 161 30.13 9.62 -26.40
N ILE A 162 30.36 8.70 -25.46
CA ILE A 162 29.37 8.33 -24.44
C ILE A 162 29.89 8.56 -23.02
N GLY A 163 29.16 9.37 -22.25
CA GLY A 163 29.41 9.64 -20.84
C GLY A 163 28.98 8.47 -19.95
N VAL A 164 29.91 7.97 -19.12
CA VAL A 164 29.68 6.86 -18.19
C VAL A 164 30.21 7.20 -16.79
N LYS A 165 29.32 7.24 -15.80
CA LYS A 165 29.64 7.58 -14.39
C LYS A 165 30.47 6.49 -13.71
N ARG A 166 31.63 6.84 -13.16
CA ARG A 166 32.47 5.93 -12.34
C ARG A 166 31.74 5.45 -11.07
N GLY A 167 32.17 4.31 -10.51
CA GLY A 167 31.55 3.70 -9.31
C GLY A 167 30.19 3.03 -9.53
N THR A 168 29.60 3.16 -10.72
CA THR A 168 28.29 2.57 -11.06
C THR A 168 28.42 1.20 -11.75
N SER A 169 27.29 0.48 -11.79
CA SER A 169 27.06 -0.66 -12.67
C SER A 169 27.38 -0.36 -14.14
N PHE A 170 27.07 0.85 -14.63
CA PHE A 170 27.44 1.29 -15.98
C PHE A 170 28.96 1.20 -16.22
N TRP A 171 29.78 1.58 -15.22
CA TRP A 171 31.24 1.51 -15.33
C TRP A 171 31.81 0.09 -15.23
N GLU A 172 31.13 -0.79 -14.48
CA GLU A 172 31.41 -2.23 -14.41
C GLU A 172 31.12 -2.93 -15.74
N PHE A 173 29.97 -2.65 -16.38
CA PHE A 173 29.52 -3.35 -17.59
C PHE A 173 29.85 -2.67 -18.93
N LYS A 174 30.45 -1.47 -18.94
CA LYS A 174 30.80 -0.75 -20.19
C LYS A 174 31.54 -1.60 -21.21
N GLU A 175 32.48 -2.46 -20.80
CA GLU A 175 33.23 -3.31 -21.75
C GLU A 175 32.32 -4.36 -22.42
N ALA A 176 31.35 -4.90 -21.68
CA ALA A 176 30.42 -5.91 -22.16
C ALA A 176 29.34 -5.34 -23.09
N TYR A 177 28.96 -4.07 -22.91
CA TYR A 177 27.98 -3.38 -23.74
C TYR A 177 28.59 -2.58 -24.91
N LEU A 178 29.75 -1.94 -24.69
CA LEU A 178 30.31 -0.89 -25.55
C LEU A 178 31.69 -1.23 -26.12
N GLY A 179 32.45 -2.13 -25.49
CA GLY A 179 33.86 -2.43 -25.85
C GLY A 179 34.08 -3.05 -27.23
N ALA A 180 33.01 -3.39 -27.95
CA ALA A 180 33.04 -3.90 -29.32
C ALA A 180 32.54 -2.88 -30.37
N VAL A 181 32.17 -1.65 -29.98
CA VAL A 181 31.66 -0.62 -30.89
C VAL A 181 32.81 0.17 -31.50
N ASP A 182 32.92 0.14 -32.84
CA ASP A 182 34.03 0.77 -33.56
C ASP A 182 34.02 2.31 -33.37
N GLY A 183 35.19 2.87 -33.04
CA GLY A 183 35.39 4.31 -32.85
C GLY A 183 34.61 4.98 -31.70
N LEU A 184 33.96 4.22 -30.80
CA LEU A 184 33.23 4.78 -29.66
C LEU A 184 34.20 5.24 -28.55
N GLU A 185 34.15 6.52 -28.18
CA GLU A 185 34.91 7.08 -27.05
C GLU A 185 34.06 7.04 -25.77
N VAL A 186 34.50 6.29 -24.76
CA VAL A 186 33.85 6.26 -23.44
C VAL A 186 34.44 7.36 -22.55
N VAL A 187 33.66 8.42 -22.33
CA VAL A 187 34.04 9.58 -21.50
C VAL A 187 33.79 9.27 -20.03
N PRO A 188 34.84 9.24 -19.17
CA PRO A 188 34.69 8.88 -17.76
C PRO A 188 34.16 10.04 -16.92
N LEU A 189 32.92 9.92 -16.44
CA LEU A 189 32.29 10.96 -15.61
C LEU A 189 32.58 10.73 -14.12
N SER A 190 32.68 11.81 -13.33
CA SER A 190 32.93 11.74 -11.90
C SER A 190 31.82 11.00 -11.15
N ALA A 191 32.19 10.18 -10.19
CA ALA A 191 31.24 9.43 -9.36
C ALA A 191 30.47 10.31 -8.35
N THR A 192 30.83 11.59 -8.24
CA THR A 192 30.12 12.64 -7.49
C THR A 192 28.93 13.26 -8.25
N LEU A 193 28.85 13.08 -9.58
CA LEU A 193 27.84 13.73 -10.42
C LEU A 193 26.46 13.07 -10.30
N THR A 194 25.40 13.86 -10.41
CA THR A 194 24.01 13.41 -10.43
C THR A 194 23.49 13.21 -11.86
N SER A 195 22.30 12.65 -11.99
CA SER A 195 21.66 12.44 -13.30
C SER A 195 21.39 13.76 -14.05
N ASP A 196 20.83 14.78 -13.39
CA ASP A 196 20.61 16.09 -14.03
C ASP A 196 21.95 16.74 -14.47
N GLU A 197 23.01 16.69 -13.64
CA GLU A 197 24.35 17.20 -14.00
C GLU A 197 24.97 16.45 -15.22
N ILE A 198 24.65 15.17 -15.39
CA ILE A 198 25.09 14.36 -16.54
C ILE A 198 24.27 14.68 -17.80
N LEU A 199 22.98 14.94 -17.67
CA LEU A 199 22.12 15.36 -18.79
C LEU A 199 22.49 16.77 -19.28
N ASP A 200 22.86 17.67 -18.36
CA ASP A 200 23.29 19.03 -18.70
C ASP A 200 24.65 19.04 -19.44
N GLY A 201 25.59 18.16 -19.08
CA GLY A 201 26.84 17.96 -19.84
C GLY A 201 26.62 17.40 -21.26
N LEU A 202 25.61 16.54 -21.43
CA LEU A 202 25.16 16.05 -22.73
C LEU A 202 24.50 17.16 -23.58
N LEU A 203 23.79 18.10 -22.96
CA LEU A 203 23.27 19.29 -23.65
C LEU A 203 24.40 20.23 -24.08
N ALA A 204 25.35 20.50 -23.19
CA ALA A 204 26.56 21.29 -23.47
C ALA A 204 27.43 20.69 -24.59
N GLY A 205 27.36 19.37 -24.80
CA GLY A 205 28.08 18.66 -25.86
C GLY A 205 29.43 18.09 -25.43
N ASP A 206 29.67 17.93 -24.13
CA ASP A 206 30.85 17.24 -23.58
C ASP A 206 30.90 15.77 -24.04
N TYR A 207 29.74 15.18 -24.32
CA TYR A 207 29.54 13.87 -24.92
C TYR A 207 28.25 13.88 -25.77
N ASP A 208 28.11 12.91 -26.67
CA ASP A 208 26.95 12.76 -27.55
C ASP A 208 25.79 12.02 -26.86
N PHE A 209 26.15 11.06 -26.02
CA PHE A 209 25.24 10.15 -25.32
C PHE A 209 25.61 10.03 -23.84
N ALA A 210 24.66 9.65 -23.00
CA ALA A 210 24.92 9.29 -21.59
C ALA A 210 24.28 7.94 -21.27
N LEU A 211 24.91 7.15 -20.40
CA LEU A 211 24.23 6.03 -19.74
C LEU A 211 23.48 6.53 -18.50
N GLN A 212 22.24 6.07 -18.33
CA GLN A 212 21.38 6.30 -17.16
C GLN A 212 20.59 5.03 -16.82
N ASP A 213 19.93 5.03 -15.65
CA ASP A 213 18.95 4.02 -15.27
C ASP A 213 17.57 4.31 -15.90
N SER A 214 16.85 3.26 -16.30
CA SER A 214 15.53 3.42 -16.92
C SER A 214 14.48 4.03 -15.98
N ASN A 215 14.49 3.67 -14.70
CA ASN A 215 13.53 4.17 -13.71
C ASN A 215 13.78 5.65 -13.35
N VAL A 216 15.03 6.10 -13.39
CA VAL A 216 15.38 7.54 -13.31
C VAL A 216 14.88 8.26 -14.57
N MET A 217 15.13 7.72 -15.76
CA MET A 217 14.72 8.36 -17.01
C MET A 217 13.19 8.45 -17.20
N GLU A 218 12.42 7.48 -16.67
CA GLU A 218 10.96 7.56 -16.62
C GLU A 218 10.50 8.82 -15.86
N VAL A 219 11.06 9.10 -14.68
CA VAL A 219 10.72 10.31 -13.91
C VAL A 219 11.27 11.58 -14.57
N VAL A 220 12.47 11.54 -15.17
CA VAL A 220 13.06 12.67 -15.93
C VAL A 220 12.15 13.10 -17.08
N SER A 221 11.58 12.17 -17.85
CA SER A 221 10.73 12.51 -19.00
C SER A 221 9.42 13.22 -18.66
N HIS A 222 9.04 13.29 -17.38
CA HIS A 222 7.88 14.08 -16.93
C HIS A 222 8.19 15.58 -16.78
N TYR A 223 9.47 15.98 -16.75
CA TYR A 223 9.88 17.38 -16.59
C TYR A 223 11.02 17.85 -17.53
N ARG A 224 11.59 16.96 -18.35
CA ARG A 224 12.56 17.28 -19.41
C ARG A 224 12.06 16.79 -20.76
N ASP A 225 11.92 17.71 -21.71
CA ASP A 225 11.66 17.45 -23.13
C ASP A 225 12.93 17.66 -24.01
N ASP A 226 14.03 18.10 -23.40
CA ASP A 226 15.33 18.37 -24.02
C ASP A 226 16.20 17.10 -24.24
N VAL A 227 15.84 15.99 -23.59
CA VAL A 227 16.51 14.69 -23.68
C VAL A 227 15.53 13.53 -23.88
N GLN A 228 16.01 12.41 -24.40
CA GLN A 228 15.21 11.21 -24.71
C GLN A 228 16.04 9.92 -24.63
N VAL A 229 15.40 8.80 -24.33
CA VAL A 229 16.02 7.47 -24.45
C VAL A 229 16.05 7.05 -25.93
N VAL A 230 17.24 6.76 -26.46
CA VAL A 230 17.42 6.33 -27.85
C VAL A 230 17.69 4.83 -28.01
N LEU A 231 18.14 4.14 -26.95
CA LEU A 231 18.40 2.69 -26.94
C LEU A 231 18.32 2.16 -25.50
N THR A 232 17.76 0.98 -25.31
CA THR A 232 17.78 0.21 -24.05
C THR A 232 18.77 -0.95 -24.17
N LEU A 233 19.54 -1.21 -23.11
CA LEU A 233 20.60 -2.22 -23.05
C LEU A 233 20.24 -3.34 -22.06
N GLY A 234 20.72 -4.55 -22.37
CA GLY A 234 20.72 -5.69 -21.44
C GLY A 234 19.36 -6.31 -21.09
N GLU A 235 19.39 -7.22 -20.12
CA GLU A 235 18.19 -7.68 -19.40
C GLU A 235 17.92 -6.75 -18.21
N GLY A 236 16.70 -6.83 -17.63
CA GLY A 236 16.38 -6.12 -16.40
C GLY A 236 17.23 -6.61 -15.22
N ARG A 237 17.74 -5.66 -14.43
CA ARG A 237 18.55 -5.91 -13.23
C ARG A 237 17.81 -5.44 -11.97
N PRO A 238 17.82 -6.24 -10.89
CA PRO A 238 17.28 -5.78 -9.62
C PRO A 238 18.13 -4.63 -9.06
N LEU A 239 17.43 -3.59 -8.62
CA LEU A 239 17.91 -2.60 -7.66
C LEU A 239 17.60 -3.16 -6.27
N ALA A 240 18.52 -3.10 -5.32
CA ALA A 240 18.31 -3.63 -3.96
C ALA A 240 19.10 -2.82 -2.92
N TRP A 241 18.63 -2.84 -1.67
CA TRP A 241 19.41 -2.29 -0.57
C TRP A 241 20.52 -3.27 -0.16
N ALA A 242 21.58 -2.76 0.46
CA ALA A 242 22.70 -3.58 0.93
C ALA A 242 22.95 -3.41 2.43
N VAL A 243 23.24 -4.52 3.11
CA VAL A 243 23.72 -4.58 4.50
C VAL A 243 25.03 -5.37 4.57
N ARG A 244 25.72 -5.31 5.71
CA ARG A 244 26.93 -6.12 5.93
C ARG A 244 26.60 -7.63 5.88
N PRO A 245 27.49 -8.51 5.37
CA PRO A 245 27.21 -9.95 5.28
C PRO A 245 26.87 -10.66 6.60
N ASP A 246 27.31 -10.11 7.73
CA ASP A 246 27.05 -10.58 9.10
C ASP A 246 25.75 -10.03 9.72
N ASN A 247 25.13 -9.00 9.14
CA ASN A 247 23.87 -8.39 9.58
C ASN A 247 22.63 -9.20 9.15
N THR A 248 22.57 -10.48 9.53
CA THR A 248 21.54 -11.43 9.07
C THR A 248 20.14 -11.18 9.63
N GLU A 249 19.99 -10.68 10.86
CA GLU A 249 18.68 -10.35 11.44
C GLU A 249 18.09 -9.10 10.79
N LEU A 250 18.90 -8.06 10.59
CA LEU A 250 18.53 -6.86 9.84
C LEU A 250 18.14 -7.22 8.40
N LEU A 251 18.93 -8.05 7.71
CA LEU A 251 18.62 -8.54 6.36
C LEU A 251 17.25 -9.24 6.31
N ASN A 252 16.98 -10.15 7.25
CA ASN A 252 15.72 -10.88 7.31
C ASN A 252 14.53 -9.96 7.62
N ALA A 253 14.71 -8.98 8.51
CA ALA A 253 13.68 -7.98 8.80
C ALA A 253 13.38 -7.09 7.58
N LEU A 254 14.40 -6.58 6.90
CA LEU A 254 14.27 -5.81 5.66
C LEU A 254 13.61 -6.63 4.54
N ASN A 255 13.97 -7.91 4.39
CA ASN A 255 13.36 -8.79 3.38
C ASN A 255 11.89 -9.07 3.65
N ARG A 256 11.48 -9.26 4.91
CA ARG A 256 10.06 -9.37 5.29
C ARG A 256 9.29 -8.07 5.00
N PHE A 257 9.86 -6.94 5.42
CA PHE A 257 9.32 -5.61 5.14
C PHE A 257 9.15 -5.39 3.63
N LEU A 258 10.19 -5.54 2.83
CA LEU A 258 10.14 -5.34 1.37
C LEU A 258 9.19 -6.31 0.66
N THR A 259 9.10 -7.56 1.12
CA THR A 259 8.12 -8.53 0.61
C THR A 259 6.70 -8.05 0.87
N ARG A 260 6.41 -7.58 2.10
CA ARG A 260 5.13 -6.97 2.43
C ARG A 260 4.88 -5.73 1.59
N GLU A 261 5.79 -4.75 1.59
CA GLU A 261 5.64 -3.49 0.85
C GLU A 261 5.29 -3.73 -0.61
N ARG A 262 5.93 -4.71 -1.27
CA ARG A 262 5.71 -5.04 -2.68
C ARG A 262 4.43 -5.84 -2.97
N LEU A 263 3.98 -6.69 -2.04
CA LEU A 263 2.72 -7.42 -2.18
C LEU A 263 1.50 -6.56 -1.82
N ILE A 264 1.61 -5.76 -0.74
CA ILE A 264 0.60 -4.78 -0.35
C ILE A 264 0.51 -3.71 -1.41
N ARG A 265 1.66 -3.24 -1.95
CA ARG A 265 1.77 -2.15 -2.92
C ARG A 265 0.66 -2.30 -3.92
N THR A 266 -0.34 -1.49 -3.67
CA THR A 266 -1.38 -1.22 -4.63
C THR A 266 -0.74 -0.18 -5.53
N ASP A 267 -0.93 -0.32 -6.83
CA ASP A 267 -0.83 0.82 -7.72
C ASP A 267 -2.00 1.78 -7.40
N VAL A 268 -1.90 2.41 -6.23
CA VAL A 268 -2.39 3.76 -5.96
C VAL A 268 -1.37 4.70 -6.61
N ARG A 269 -1.08 4.45 -7.88
CA ARG A 269 -0.69 5.53 -8.78
C ARG A 269 -1.89 6.46 -8.82
N ALA A 270 -1.67 7.75 -8.72
CA ALA A 270 -2.74 8.73 -8.90
C ALA A 270 -3.34 8.52 -10.30
N HIS A 271 -4.57 7.99 -10.33
CA HIS A 271 -5.29 7.60 -11.53
C HIS A 271 -6.56 8.44 -11.58
N THR A 272 -6.50 9.51 -12.36
CA THR A 272 -7.62 10.45 -12.56
C THR A 272 -8.56 10.02 -13.68
N ASP A 273 -8.29 8.92 -14.39
CA ASP A 273 -9.06 8.46 -15.54
C ASP A 273 -10.56 8.19 -15.29
N ASP A 274 -11.39 8.56 -16.28
CA ASP A 274 -12.81 8.20 -16.36
C ASP A 274 -12.98 6.78 -16.95
N LEU A 275 -14.23 6.32 -17.02
CA LEU A 275 -14.67 4.95 -17.27
C LEU A 275 -13.98 4.21 -18.43
N ALA A 276 -13.51 4.91 -19.46
CA ALA A 276 -12.69 4.34 -20.51
C ALA A 276 -11.36 3.77 -19.98
N GLY A 277 -10.60 4.55 -19.21
CA GLY A 277 -9.34 4.14 -18.58
C GLY A 277 -9.55 3.08 -17.51
N ILE A 278 -10.62 3.19 -16.70
CA ILE A 278 -11.03 2.18 -15.71
C ILE A 278 -11.23 0.81 -16.39
N LYS A 279 -11.87 0.81 -17.57
CA LYS A 279 -12.07 -0.38 -18.42
C LYS A 279 -10.82 -0.81 -19.16
N GLU A 280 -9.82 0.04 -19.34
CA GLU A 280 -8.53 -0.32 -19.92
C GLU A 280 -7.66 -1.05 -18.88
N ARG A 281 -7.41 -0.45 -17.70
CA ARG A 281 -6.64 -1.05 -16.60
C ARG A 281 -7.32 -2.23 -15.88
N LYS A 282 -8.60 -2.50 -16.20
CA LYS A 282 -9.41 -3.60 -15.65
C LYS A 282 -9.55 -3.58 -14.12
N VAL A 283 -9.58 -2.40 -13.49
CA VAL A 283 -9.79 -2.24 -12.04
C VAL A 283 -10.71 -1.05 -11.78
N LEU A 284 -11.71 -1.24 -10.91
CA LEU A 284 -12.44 -0.17 -10.22
C LEU A 284 -11.97 -0.13 -8.77
N ARG A 285 -11.44 1.03 -8.34
CA ARG A 285 -10.94 1.29 -6.99
C ARG A 285 -12.00 2.01 -6.17
N VAL A 286 -12.38 1.45 -5.03
CA VAL A 286 -13.52 1.92 -4.22
C VAL A 286 -13.06 2.27 -2.82
N ILE A 287 -13.03 3.56 -2.51
CA ILE A 287 -12.73 4.11 -1.18
C ILE A 287 -13.89 3.81 -0.23
N THR A 288 -13.58 3.34 0.97
CA THR A 288 -14.54 2.98 2.00
C THR A 288 -13.93 3.04 3.40
N ARG A 289 -14.73 2.73 4.43
CA ARG A 289 -14.31 2.57 5.83
C ARG A 289 -14.27 1.08 6.22
N ASN A 290 -13.82 0.79 7.43
CA ASN A 290 -13.79 -0.57 7.99
C ASN A 290 -14.79 -0.69 9.15
N ASN A 291 -16.06 -0.96 8.85
CA ASN A 291 -17.14 -1.02 9.85
C ASN A 291 -18.25 -2.01 9.43
N ALA A 292 -19.23 -2.27 10.32
CA ALA A 292 -20.25 -3.31 10.08
C ALA A 292 -21.14 -3.02 8.86
N ALA A 293 -21.39 -1.74 8.58
CA ALA A 293 -22.25 -1.33 7.48
C ALA A 293 -21.55 -1.45 6.12
N THR A 294 -20.28 -1.03 6.02
CA THR A 294 -19.60 -0.78 4.74
C THR A 294 -18.83 -1.99 4.22
N TYR A 295 -17.75 -2.36 4.90
CA TYR A 295 -16.77 -3.36 4.52
C TYR A 295 -16.01 -3.81 5.78
N TYR A 296 -15.95 -5.13 6.03
CA TYR A 296 -15.23 -5.69 7.19
C TYR A 296 -14.87 -7.17 6.98
N LEU A 297 -14.13 -7.74 7.93
CA LEU A 297 -13.71 -9.13 7.94
C LEU A 297 -14.58 -10.00 8.86
N TYR A 298 -15.16 -11.05 8.29
CA TYR A 298 -15.91 -12.07 9.01
C TYR A 298 -15.28 -13.46 8.80
N ARG A 299 -14.60 -14.00 9.82
CA ARG A 299 -13.95 -15.33 9.78
C ARG A 299 -13.05 -15.58 8.54
N GLY A 300 -12.35 -14.55 8.06
CA GLY A 300 -11.54 -14.62 6.83
C GLY A 300 -12.26 -14.26 5.52
N GLU A 301 -13.60 -14.14 5.54
CA GLU A 301 -14.39 -13.67 4.40
C GLU A 301 -14.53 -12.14 4.44
N LEU A 302 -14.31 -11.49 3.29
CA LEU A 302 -14.59 -10.07 3.13
C LEU A 302 -16.08 -9.88 2.88
N VAL A 303 -16.73 -9.07 3.71
CA VAL A 303 -18.18 -8.85 3.72
C VAL A 303 -18.49 -7.37 3.94
N GLY A 304 -19.78 -7.01 3.89
CA GLY A 304 -20.27 -5.63 4.01
C GLY A 304 -21.30 -5.31 2.93
N PHE A 305 -22.16 -4.32 3.18
CA PHE A 305 -23.22 -3.93 2.25
C PHE A 305 -22.65 -3.20 1.02
N GLU A 306 -21.78 -2.22 1.27
CA GLU A 306 -21.13 -1.45 0.21
C GLU A 306 -20.19 -2.34 -0.62
N TYR A 307 -19.45 -3.23 0.03
CA TYR A 307 -18.56 -4.20 -0.64
C TYR A 307 -19.31 -5.11 -1.64
N GLU A 308 -20.43 -5.73 -1.22
CA GLU A 308 -21.21 -6.61 -2.09
C GLU A 308 -21.84 -5.86 -3.29
N LEU A 309 -22.21 -4.59 -3.10
CA LEU A 309 -22.77 -3.74 -4.17
C LEU A 309 -21.67 -3.19 -5.10
N ALA A 310 -20.53 -2.77 -4.57
CA ALA A 310 -19.36 -2.37 -5.35
C ALA A 310 -18.82 -3.55 -6.19
N ARG A 311 -18.86 -4.77 -5.66
CA ARG A 311 -18.52 -6.01 -6.38
C ARG A 311 -19.47 -6.23 -7.56
N ARG A 312 -20.78 -6.05 -7.38
CA ARG A 312 -21.76 -6.10 -8.47
C ARG A 312 -21.54 -5.01 -9.52
N LEU A 313 -21.15 -3.79 -9.13
CA LEU A 313 -20.80 -2.75 -10.10
C LEU A 313 -19.58 -3.16 -10.93
N ALA A 314 -18.50 -3.62 -10.29
CA ALA A 314 -17.29 -4.09 -10.98
C ALA A 314 -17.58 -5.25 -11.94
N GLU A 315 -18.39 -6.22 -11.51
CA GLU A 315 -18.90 -7.31 -12.36
C GLU A 315 -19.70 -6.79 -13.57
N GLN A 316 -20.60 -5.81 -13.38
CA GLN A 316 -21.37 -5.20 -14.48
C GLN A 316 -20.48 -4.41 -15.45
N LEU A 317 -19.40 -3.80 -14.95
CA LEU A 317 -18.44 -3.03 -15.76
C LEU A 317 -17.39 -3.90 -16.47
N GLY A 318 -17.25 -5.18 -16.10
CA GLY A 318 -16.25 -6.08 -16.65
C GLY A 318 -14.83 -5.81 -16.14
N VAL A 319 -14.70 -5.34 -14.89
CA VAL A 319 -13.43 -4.98 -14.24
C VAL A 319 -13.29 -5.66 -12.89
N ARG A 320 -12.07 -5.72 -12.35
CA ARG A 320 -11.80 -6.20 -10.98
C ARG A 320 -12.25 -5.14 -9.98
N LEU A 321 -12.86 -5.54 -8.86
CA LEU A 321 -13.00 -4.67 -7.70
C LEU A 321 -11.67 -4.59 -6.95
N GLN A 322 -11.27 -3.39 -6.53
CA GLN A 322 -10.28 -3.20 -5.47
C GLN A 322 -10.83 -2.23 -4.43
N MET A 323 -10.96 -2.66 -3.17
CA MET A 323 -11.25 -1.72 -2.09
C MET A 323 -10.01 -0.88 -1.77
N VAL A 324 -10.24 0.36 -1.36
CA VAL A 324 -9.30 1.27 -0.70
C VAL A 324 -9.94 1.59 0.64
N VAL A 325 -9.22 1.38 1.74
CA VAL A 325 -9.71 1.75 3.07
C VAL A 325 -9.03 3.07 3.41
N ALA A 326 -9.80 4.09 3.76
CA ALA A 326 -9.29 5.37 4.22
C ALA A 326 -9.00 5.30 5.72
N ASP A 327 -7.96 5.98 6.19
CA ASP A 327 -7.51 5.92 7.59
C ASP A 327 -8.48 6.64 8.54
N ASP A 328 -9.19 7.67 8.06
CA ASP A 328 -10.28 8.33 8.77
C ASP A 328 -11.50 8.64 7.85
N HIS A 329 -12.48 9.39 8.35
CA HIS A 329 -13.63 9.84 7.57
C HIS A 329 -13.37 11.06 6.68
N GLU A 330 -12.34 11.84 6.96
CA GLU A 330 -12.10 13.17 6.36
C GLU A 330 -11.30 13.03 5.06
N SER A 331 -10.31 12.14 5.07
CA SER A 331 -9.44 11.73 3.97
C SER A 331 -10.17 11.12 2.77
N MET A 332 -11.38 10.56 2.92
CA MET A 332 -12.10 9.89 1.83
C MET A 332 -12.35 10.79 0.59
N ILE A 333 -12.57 12.09 0.77
CA ILE A 333 -12.76 13.04 -0.35
C ILE A 333 -11.40 13.47 -0.96
N PRO A 334 -10.39 13.91 -0.17
CA PRO A 334 -9.02 14.09 -0.65
C PRO A 334 -8.49 12.91 -1.48
N MET A 335 -8.55 11.68 -0.95
CA MET A 335 -8.11 10.46 -1.67
C MET A 335 -8.84 10.25 -3.00
N LEU A 336 -10.13 10.61 -3.10
CA LEU A 336 -10.89 10.51 -4.35
C LEU A 336 -10.43 11.55 -5.39
N LEU A 337 -10.15 12.79 -4.94
CA LEU A 337 -9.72 13.91 -5.76
C LEU A 337 -8.25 13.77 -6.22
N GLU A 338 -7.37 13.31 -5.33
CA GLU A 338 -5.96 12.97 -5.59
C GLU A 338 -5.82 11.72 -6.47
N GLY A 339 -6.92 11.04 -6.78
CA GLY A 339 -6.97 9.93 -7.72
C GLY A 339 -6.50 8.60 -7.12
N GLU A 340 -6.56 8.43 -5.80
CA GLU A 340 -6.30 7.15 -5.13
C GLU A 340 -7.43 6.13 -5.31
N GLY A 341 -8.66 6.64 -5.43
CA GLY A 341 -9.86 5.87 -5.78
C GLY A 341 -10.54 6.39 -7.04
N ASP A 342 -11.55 5.64 -7.48
CA ASP A 342 -12.43 6.03 -8.60
C ASP A 342 -13.84 6.43 -8.09
N LEU A 343 -14.20 5.93 -6.91
CA LEU A 343 -15.53 5.96 -6.29
C LEU A 343 -15.36 5.88 -4.76
N VAL A 344 -16.15 6.62 -3.99
CA VAL A 344 -16.35 6.42 -2.53
C VAL A 344 -17.70 5.74 -2.29
N ALA A 345 -17.67 4.61 -1.57
CA ALA A 345 -18.84 3.82 -1.16
C ALA A 345 -18.79 3.58 0.36
N ALA A 346 -19.36 4.50 1.13
CA ALA A 346 -19.30 4.51 2.59
C ALA A 346 -20.53 5.18 3.24
N PHE A 347 -21.74 4.94 2.74
CA PHE A 347 -22.99 5.57 3.21
C PHE A 347 -22.92 7.12 3.30
N MET A 348 -22.12 7.77 2.44
CA MET A 348 -21.82 9.20 2.57
C MET A 348 -23.05 10.10 2.41
N THR A 349 -23.35 10.88 3.44
CA THR A 349 -24.40 11.91 3.44
C THR A 349 -24.14 12.97 2.37
N ARG A 350 -25.16 13.28 1.57
CA ARG A 350 -25.09 14.27 0.48
C ARG A 350 -25.38 15.68 1.01
N THR A 351 -24.41 16.28 1.69
CA THR A 351 -24.45 17.70 2.11
C THR A 351 -24.01 18.63 0.97
N ASP A 352 -24.49 19.88 0.95
CA ASP A 352 -24.17 20.84 -0.11
C ASP A 352 -22.66 21.12 -0.20
N ALA A 353 -21.99 21.33 0.93
CA ALA A 353 -20.54 21.53 1.01
C ALA A 353 -19.70 20.35 0.47
N ARG A 354 -20.24 19.11 0.49
CA ARG A 354 -19.63 17.96 -0.19
C ARG A 354 -19.99 17.94 -1.69
N ALA A 355 -21.21 18.30 -2.05
CA ALA A 355 -21.68 18.34 -3.45
C ALA A 355 -20.98 19.42 -4.30
N GLU A 356 -20.41 20.46 -3.68
CA GLU A 356 -19.50 21.42 -4.34
C GLU A 356 -18.13 20.81 -4.70
N GLN A 357 -17.70 19.76 -4.00
CA GLN A 357 -16.39 19.12 -4.17
C GLN A 357 -16.44 17.84 -5.02
N VAL A 358 -17.51 17.04 -4.89
CA VAL A 358 -17.62 15.71 -5.51
C VAL A 358 -18.97 15.47 -6.16
N ALA A 359 -18.96 14.77 -7.29
CA ALA A 359 -20.17 14.39 -8.02
C ALA A 359 -20.82 13.16 -7.35
N PHE A 360 -21.94 13.38 -6.65
CA PHE A 360 -22.72 12.29 -6.07
C PHE A 360 -23.61 11.58 -7.11
N SER A 361 -23.75 10.26 -6.93
CA SER A 361 -24.76 9.43 -7.57
C SER A 361 -26.19 9.86 -7.22
N ARG A 362 -27.16 9.29 -7.95
CA ARG A 362 -28.54 9.15 -7.45
C ARG A 362 -28.54 8.51 -6.06
N PRO A 363 -29.45 8.91 -5.15
CA PRO A 363 -29.63 8.24 -3.88
C PRO A 363 -29.90 6.74 -4.03
N TYR A 364 -29.21 5.95 -3.20
CA TYR A 364 -29.41 4.50 -3.06
C TYR A 364 -29.75 4.10 -1.62
N HIS A 365 -29.66 5.04 -0.67
CA HIS A 365 -30.04 4.86 0.72
C HIS A 365 -30.58 6.18 1.28
N TYR A 366 -31.41 6.10 2.32
CA TYR A 366 -31.94 7.24 3.05
C TYR A 366 -31.97 6.89 4.54
N ALA A 367 -31.46 7.78 5.39
CA ALA A 367 -31.51 7.64 6.84
C ALA A 367 -32.08 8.90 7.49
N THR A 368 -32.84 8.76 8.56
CA THR A 368 -32.99 9.84 9.54
C THR A 368 -31.82 9.80 10.52
N GLU A 369 -31.27 10.96 10.86
CA GLU A 369 -30.35 11.11 11.98
C GLU A 369 -31.13 10.93 13.30
N THR A 370 -30.53 10.32 14.31
CA THR A 370 -31.20 9.98 15.57
C THR A 370 -30.27 10.23 16.75
N VAL A 371 -30.75 10.95 17.77
CA VAL A 371 -30.03 11.10 19.04
C VAL A 371 -30.06 9.76 19.77
N VAL A 372 -28.88 9.25 20.13
CA VAL A 372 -28.70 7.97 20.82
C VAL A 372 -28.25 8.22 22.25
N GLY A 373 -28.87 7.52 23.19
CA GLY A 373 -28.53 7.50 24.60
C GLY A 373 -28.65 6.09 25.18
N ARG A 374 -28.35 5.94 26.47
CA ARG A 374 -28.52 4.68 27.20
C ARG A 374 -30.00 4.30 27.32
N ALA A 375 -30.27 3.00 27.45
CA ALA A 375 -31.63 2.48 27.54
C ALA A 375 -32.42 2.99 28.76
N ASP A 376 -31.73 3.44 29.82
CA ASP A 376 -32.30 3.96 31.06
C ASP A 376 -32.66 5.47 31.04
N GLU A 377 -32.25 6.20 30.00
CA GLU A 377 -32.63 7.61 29.77
C GLU A 377 -34.17 7.77 29.63
N PRO A 378 -34.75 8.94 29.94
CA PRO A 378 -36.11 9.25 29.53
C PRO A 378 -36.21 9.41 28.00
N ASP A 379 -37.37 9.08 27.43
CA ASP A 379 -37.63 9.36 26.00
C ASP A 379 -37.74 10.88 25.77
N MET A 380 -37.21 11.37 24.65
CA MET A 380 -37.22 12.79 24.30
C MET A 380 -38.39 13.09 23.35
N VAL A 381 -39.19 14.10 23.68
CA VAL A 381 -40.41 14.46 22.91
C VAL A 381 -40.10 15.47 21.80
N ASP A 382 -39.12 16.34 22.04
CA ASP A 382 -38.76 17.50 21.23
C ASP A 382 -37.25 17.80 21.36
N VAL A 383 -36.75 18.80 20.60
CA VAL A 383 -35.33 19.17 20.60
C VAL A 383 -34.93 19.97 21.84
N GLU A 384 -35.89 20.62 22.49
CA GLU A 384 -35.75 21.34 23.76
C GLU A 384 -35.32 20.41 24.90
N ALA A 385 -35.64 19.11 24.83
CA ALA A 385 -35.15 18.08 25.75
C ALA A 385 -33.61 17.84 25.71
N LEU A 386 -32.90 18.41 24.72
CA LEU A 386 -31.43 18.37 24.64
C LEU A 386 -30.75 19.47 25.48
N ALA A 387 -31.49 20.38 26.11
CA ALA A 387 -30.93 21.44 26.93
C ALA A 387 -30.12 20.88 28.12
N GLY A 388 -28.87 21.32 28.27
CA GLY A 388 -27.91 20.87 29.27
C GLY A 388 -27.25 19.52 28.97
N ARG A 389 -27.47 18.90 27.80
CA ARG A 389 -26.85 17.63 27.37
C ARG A 389 -25.61 17.86 26.51
N THR A 390 -24.75 16.84 26.40
CA THR A 390 -23.56 16.86 25.53
C THR A 390 -23.70 15.87 24.38
N LEU A 391 -23.63 16.36 23.15
CA LEU A 391 -23.50 15.53 21.94
C LEU A 391 -22.02 15.31 21.61
N HIS A 392 -21.59 14.05 21.55
CA HIS A 392 -20.25 13.65 21.13
C HIS A 392 -20.30 13.14 19.68
N VAL A 393 -19.75 13.87 18.70
CA VAL A 393 -19.78 13.49 17.26
C VAL A 393 -18.50 13.91 16.52
N ARG A 394 -18.24 13.30 15.35
CA ARG A 394 -17.08 13.63 14.48
C ARG A 394 -17.29 14.99 13.80
N ARG A 395 -16.29 15.88 13.81
CA ARG A 395 -16.39 17.24 13.22
C ARG A 395 -16.78 17.28 11.74
N THR A 396 -16.45 16.22 10.99
CA THR A 396 -16.70 16.08 9.55
C THR A 396 -17.91 15.21 9.20
N SER A 397 -18.64 14.71 10.20
CA SER A 397 -19.95 14.07 10.00
C SER A 397 -21.06 15.11 9.79
N SER A 398 -22.11 14.76 9.04
CA SER A 398 -23.31 15.64 8.94
C SER A 398 -23.94 15.90 10.30
N TYR A 399 -23.76 14.97 11.24
CA TYR A 399 -24.21 15.06 12.62
C TYR A 399 -23.64 16.31 13.34
N TRP A 400 -22.44 16.76 12.99
CA TRP A 400 -21.86 18.01 13.52
C TRP A 400 -22.58 19.25 13.00
N ASP A 401 -22.91 19.27 11.70
CA ASP A 401 -23.70 20.35 11.08
C ASP A 401 -25.12 20.38 11.66
N THR A 402 -25.75 19.22 11.86
CA THR A 402 -27.07 19.10 12.53
C THR A 402 -27.02 19.60 13.97
N ALA A 403 -26.01 19.20 14.76
CA ALA A 403 -25.84 19.69 16.13
C ALA A 403 -25.54 21.20 16.19
N LYS A 404 -24.84 21.75 15.18
CA LYS A 404 -24.64 23.20 15.02
C LYS A 404 -25.94 23.92 14.69
N ALA A 405 -26.74 23.41 13.77
CA ALA A 405 -28.04 23.97 13.44
C ALA A 405 -28.99 24.01 14.65
N LEU A 406 -28.90 23.03 15.57
CA LEU A 406 -29.65 23.04 16.84
C LEU A 406 -29.14 24.12 17.82
N GLN A 407 -27.82 24.30 17.95
CA GLN A 407 -27.25 25.42 18.72
C GLN A 407 -27.68 26.79 18.15
N GLU A 408 -27.70 26.94 16.82
CA GLU A 408 -28.13 28.17 16.13
C GLU A 408 -29.63 28.46 16.25
N GLN A 409 -30.45 27.42 16.46
CA GLN A 409 -31.86 27.55 16.83
C GLN A 409 -32.08 27.97 18.30
N GLY A 410 -31.02 28.04 19.10
CA GLY A 410 -31.06 28.46 20.50
C GLY A 410 -31.21 27.32 21.52
N ILE A 411 -30.98 26.07 21.11
CA ILE A 411 -30.95 24.92 22.04
C ILE A 411 -29.63 24.94 22.82
N ASP A 412 -29.71 24.97 24.15
CA ASP A 412 -28.58 25.04 25.09
C ASP A 412 -27.89 23.66 25.23
N LEU A 413 -27.31 23.15 24.14
CA LEU A 413 -26.58 21.88 24.11
C LEU A 413 -25.07 22.10 24.03
N ALA A 414 -24.31 21.24 24.70
CA ALA A 414 -22.86 21.13 24.52
C ALA A 414 -22.53 20.20 23.33
N LEU A 415 -21.44 20.49 22.63
CA LEU A 415 -21.01 19.75 21.44
C LEU A 415 -19.51 19.45 21.55
N GLU A 416 -19.17 18.18 21.75
CA GLU A 416 -17.80 17.71 21.89
C GLU A 416 -17.36 16.94 20.65
N ALA A 417 -16.12 17.17 20.23
CA ALA A 417 -15.53 16.54 19.07
C ALA A 417 -14.82 15.24 19.47
N VAL A 418 -15.22 14.13 18.86
CA VAL A 418 -14.48 12.86 18.92
C VAL A 418 -13.47 12.77 17.76
N PRO A 419 -12.45 11.89 17.83
CA PRO A 419 -11.49 11.63 16.75
C PRO A 419 -12.15 11.27 15.40
N SER A 420 -11.48 11.60 14.29
CA SER A 420 -12.02 11.46 12.92
C SER A 420 -12.08 10.01 12.40
N ASP A 421 -11.22 9.17 12.95
CA ASP A 421 -11.08 7.73 12.77
C ASP A 421 -12.09 6.91 13.58
N MET A 422 -12.63 7.47 14.68
CA MET A 422 -13.57 6.79 15.58
C MET A 422 -14.91 6.46 14.88
N GLU A 423 -15.22 5.19 14.70
CA GLU A 423 -16.47 4.73 14.07
C GLU A 423 -17.72 5.04 14.91
N THR A 424 -18.87 5.18 14.23
CA THR A 424 -20.14 5.55 14.92
C THR A 424 -20.58 4.49 15.92
N GLU A 425 -20.31 3.20 15.65
CA GLU A 425 -20.52 2.10 16.61
C GLU A 425 -19.67 2.26 17.89
N GLU A 426 -18.45 2.82 17.82
CA GLU A 426 -17.61 3.03 19.00
C GLU A 426 -18.10 4.22 19.84
N ILE A 427 -18.53 5.31 19.20
CA ILE A 427 -19.15 6.44 19.91
C ILE A 427 -20.41 5.96 20.66
N MET A 428 -21.23 5.12 20.02
CA MET A 428 -22.39 4.49 20.66
C MET A 428 -22.00 3.54 21.79
N ALA A 429 -20.91 2.76 21.66
CA ALA A 429 -20.40 1.94 22.77
C ALA A 429 -20.00 2.80 23.99
N ARG A 430 -19.29 3.90 23.77
CA ARG A 430 -18.90 4.86 24.83
C ARG A 430 -20.10 5.55 25.49
N VAL A 431 -21.17 5.81 24.73
CA VAL A 431 -22.46 6.26 25.29
C VAL A 431 -23.10 5.19 26.18
N ALA A 432 -23.06 3.91 25.77
CA ALA A 432 -23.59 2.79 26.56
C ALA A 432 -22.85 2.61 27.90
N GLU A 433 -21.51 2.72 27.86
CA GLU A 433 -20.63 2.71 29.03
C GLU A 433 -20.85 3.92 29.96
N GLY A 434 -21.51 4.98 29.50
CA GLY A 434 -21.60 6.25 30.19
C GLY A 434 -20.30 7.05 30.22
N SER A 435 -19.34 6.73 29.33
CA SER A 435 -18.12 7.53 29.14
C SER A 435 -18.35 8.73 28.21
N TYR A 436 -19.41 8.68 27.39
CA TYR A 436 -20.03 9.82 26.68
C TYR A 436 -21.49 9.99 27.11
N ASP A 437 -22.03 11.22 27.01
CA ASP A 437 -23.42 11.52 27.40
C ASP A 437 -24.42 11.05 26.34
N LEU A 438 -24.43 11.70 25.18
CA LEU A 438 -25.26 11.37 24.02
C LEU A 438 -24.45 11.44 22.71
N THR A 439 -24.97 10.84 21.65
CA THR A 439 -24.43 11.01 20.29
C THR A 439 -25.56 11.12 19.26
N ILE A 440 -25.23 11.37 18.00
CA ILE A 440 -26.14 11.24 16.86
C ILE A 440 -25.61 10.09 15.99
N ALA A 441 -26.50 9.21 15.55
CA ALA A 441 -26.20 8.18 14.58
C ALA A 441 -27.33 8.09 13.54
N ASP A 442 -27.00 7.63 12.33
CA ASP A 442 -28.03 7.29 11.36
C ASP A 442 -28.85 6.09 11.84
N SER A 443 -30.18 6.20 11.67
CA SER A 443 -31.17 5.17 12.01
C SER A 443 -30.81 3.74 11.57
N HIS A 444 -30.20 3.54 10.39
CA HIS A 444 -29.76 2.21 9.94
C HIS A 444 -28.57 1.62 10.74
N ILE A 445 -27.66 2.46 11.23
CA ILE A 445 -26.52 2.05 12.08
C ILE A 445 -27.05 1.72 13.48
N LEU A 446 -27.89 2.60 14.04
CA LEU A 446 -28.57 2.35 15.31
C LEU A 446 -29.42 1.07 15.27
N GLN A 447 -30.18 0.85 14.19
CA GLN A 447 -30.98 -0.36 14.00
C GLN A 447 -30.11 -1.62 13.98
N SER A 448 -28.95 -1.59 13.30
CA SER A 448 -27.98 -2.69 13.31
C SER A 448 -27.51 -3.02 14.73
N GLU A 449 -27.15 -2.00 15.51
CA GLU A 449 -26.70 -2.18 16.90
C GLU A 449 -27.80 -2.78 17.80
N LEU A 450 -29.02 -2.23 17.74
CA LEU A 450 -30.18 -2.71 18.50
C LEU A 450 -30.66 -4.12 18.10
N THR A 451 -30.01 -4.80 17.14
CA THR A 451 -30.25 -6.23 16.87
C THR A 451 -29.52 -7.17 17.82
N TRP A 452 -28.49 -6.70 18.53
CA TRP A 452 -27.68 -7.51 19.44
C TRP A 452 -27.54 -6.91 20.85
N ARG A 453 -27.82 -5.62 21.05
CA ARG A 453 -27.71 -4.91 22.34
C ARG A 453 -29.02 -4.28 22.80
N ASP A 454 -29.19 -4.18 24.12
CA ASP A 454 -30.35 -3.61 24.82
C ASP A 454 -29.97 -2.53 25.87
N ASP A 455 -28.71 -2.10 25.85
CA ASP A 455 -28.10 -1.04 26.69
C ASP A 455 -28.24 0.37 26.10
N LEU A 456 -28.67 0.49 24.84
CA LEU A 456 -28.89 1.74 24.11
C LEU A 456 -30.34 1.89 23.62
N LYS A 457 -30.72 3.12 23.28
CA LYS A 457 -31.90 3.41 22.45
C LYS A 457 -31.76 4.75 21.70
N GLY A 458 -32.57 4.91 20.64
CA GLY A 458 -32.82 6.22 20.05
C GLY A 458 -33.77 7.02 20.93
N LEU A 459 -33.39 8.23 21.32
CA LEU A 459 -34.18 9.14 22.16
C LEU A 459 -35.06 10.08 21.32
N LEU A 460 -34.51 10.61 20.23
CA LEU A 460 -35.15 11.62 19.38
C LEU A 460 -34.73 11.41 17.91
N THR A 461 -35.69 11.44 16.99
CA THR A 461 -35.39 11.46 15.54
C THR A 461 -35.23 12.91 15.08
N LEU A 462 -34.17 13.20 14.32
CA LEU A 462 -33.84 14.54 13.84
C LEU A 462 -34.15 14.67 12.34
N GLY A 463 -34.97 15.67 12.00
CA GLY A 463 -35.24 16.08 10.62
C GLY A 463 -36.01 15.07 9.76
N GLU A 464 -35.94 15.30 8.44
CA GLU A 464 -36.48 14.41 7.40
C GLU A 464 -35.38 13.44 6.89
N PRO A 465 -35.72 12.29 6.28
CA PRO A 465 -34.72 11.31 5.82
C PRO A 465 -33.73 11.88 4.79
N ILE A 466 -32.46 11.96 5.18
CA ILE A 466 -31.35 12.50 4.38
C ILE A 466 -30.87 11.43 3.39
N SER A 467 -30.54 11.83 2.16
CA SER A 467 -30.12 10.91 1.10
C SER A 467 -28.61 10.63 1.12
N HIS A 468 -28.22 9.36 1.05
CA HIS A 468 -26.80 8.96 0.93
C HIS A 468 -26.46 8.66 -0.54
N GLY A 469 -25.22 8.96 -0.93
CA GLY A 469 -24.76 8.87 -2.31
C GLY A 469 -23.35 8.31 -2.43
N TRP A 470 -23.11 7.56 -3.51
CA TRP A 470 -21.77 7.18 -3.94
C TRP A 470 -21.11 8.39 -4.60
N ALA A 471 -19.89 8.73 -4.21
CA ALA A 471 -19.22 9.94 -4.68
C ALA A 471 -18.11 9.60 -5.69
N MET A 472 -18.05 10.37 -6.79
CA MET A 472 -17.01 10.30 -7.81
C MET A 472 -16.40 11.70 -7.99
N ARG A 473 -15.21 11.80 -8.59
CA ARG A 473 -14.66 13.12 -8.97
C ARG A 473 -15.60 13.84 -9.94
N PRO A 474 -15.67 15.19 -9.90
CA PRO A 474 -16.51 15.97 -10.83
C PRO A 474 -16.15 15.79 -12.32
N ASP A 475 -14.91 15.39 -12.63
CA ASP A 475 -14.39 15.19 -13.98
C ASP A 475 -14.60 13.77 -14.54
N ASN A 476 -15.30 12.89 -13.82
CA ASN A 476 -15.65 11.52 -14.24
C ASN A 476 -17.15 11.33 -14.57
N PRO A 477 -17.70 12.01 -15.60
CA PRO A 477 -19.12 11.95 -15.95
C PRO A 477 -19.55 10.59 -16.54
N GLU A 478 -18.69 9.83 -17.20
CA GLU A 478 -19.06 8.50 -17.71
C GLU A 478 -19.21 7.49 -16.58
N LEU A 479 -18.30 7.50 -15.60
CA LEU A 479 -18.42 6.68 -14.40
C LEU A 479 -19.69 7.04 -13.62
N LEU A 480 -19.97 8.34 -13.41
CA LEU A 480 -21.21 8.82 -12.80
C LEU A 480 -22.45 8.30 -13.55
N ALA A 481 -22.45 8.36 -14.88
CA ALA A 481 -23.55 7.83 -15.70
C ALA A 481 -23.72 6.32 -15.52
N ALA A 482 -22.63 5.56 -15.43
CA ALA A 482 -22.65 4.11 -15.22
C ALA A 482 -23.11 3.71 -13.81
N VAL A 483 -22.66 4.41 -12.77
CA VAL A 483 -23.12 4.25 -11.38
C VAL A 483 -24.62 4.57 -11.27
N ASN A 484 -25.08 5.63 -11.94
CA ASN A 484 -26.50 5.97 -11.98
C ASN A 484 -27.32 4.91 -12.74
N ALA A 485 -26.79 4.34 -13.83
CA ALA A 485 -27.43 3.24 -14.56
C ALA A 485 -27.48 1.93 -13.78
N PHE A 486 -26.51 1.68 -12.90
CA PHE A 486 -26.52 0.60 -11.91
C PHE A 486 -27.63 0.79 -10.86
N TRP A 487 -27.68 1.97 -10.21
CA TRP A 487 -28.70 2.25 -9.19
C TRP A 487 -30.12 2.26 -9.74
N ASN A 488 -30.33 2.66 -11.00
CA ASN A 488 -31.62 2.55 -11.70
C ASN A 488 -32.17 1.11 -11.78
N ARG A 489 -31.34 0.08 -11.55
CA ARG A 489 -31.69 -1.35 -11.61
C ARG A 489 -31.66 -2.01 -10.23
N GLU A 490 -30.67 -1.66 -9.41
CA GLU A 490 -30.38 -2.35 -8.15
C GLU A 490 -31.12 -1.75 -6.94
N TYR A 491 -31.35 -0.43 -6.88
CA TYR A 491 -31.96 0.20 -5.70
C TYR A 491 -33.38 -0.33 -5.43
N ARG A 492 -33.60 -0.85 -4.21
CA ARG A 492 -34.81 -1.59 -3.80
C ARG A 492 -35.16 -2.82 -4.68
N GLY A 493 -34.23 -3.26 -5.52
CA GLY A 493 -34.31 -4.52 -6.26
C GLY A 493 -34.11 -5.74 -5.35
N LEU A 494 -34.32 -6.94 -5.90
CA LEU A 494 -34.26 -8.18 -5.13
C LEU A 494 -32.93 -8.35 -4.38
N HIS A 495 -31.79 -8.04 -5.02
CA HIS A 495 -30.49 -8.23 -4.39
C HIS A 495 -30.20 -7.19 -3.30
N TYR A 496 -30.48 -5.91 -3.57
CA TYR A 496 -30.43 -4.84 -2.56
C TYR A 496 -31.22 -5.21 -1.31
N ASN A 497 -32.48 -5.66 -1.46
CA ASN A 497 -33.33 -6.00 -0.32
C ASN A 497 -32.81 -7.23 0.46
N ILE A 498 -32.14 -8.18 -0.21
CA ILE A 498 -31.50 -9.34 0.44
C ILE A 498 -30.24 -8.92 1.21
N LEU A 499 -29.42 -8.02 0.66
CA LEU A 499 -28.24 -7.50 1.35
C LEU A 499 -28.64 -6.60 2.53
N TYR A 500 -29.57 -5.68 2.32
CA TYR A 500 -30.04 -4.76 3.36
C TYR A 500 -30.55 -5.54 4.58
N ARG A 501 -31.38 -6.57 4.33
CA ARG A 501 -31.83 -7.48 5.39
C ARG A 501 -30.71 -8.21 6.12
N ARG A 502 -29.72 -8.71 5.37
CA ARG A 502 -28.59 -9.46 5.94
C ARG A 502 -27.79 -8.62 6.94
N TYR A 503 -27.59 -7.33 6.66
CA TYR A 503 -26.73 -6.46 7.47
C TYR A 503 -27.49 -5.55 8.45
N PHE A 504 -28.79 -5.26 8.24
CA PHE A 504 -29.55 -4.29 9.05
C PHE A 504 -30.90 -4.78 9.63
N GLU A 505 -31.42 -5.97 9.25
CA GLU A 505 -32.72 -6.49 9.78
C GLU A 505 -32.62 -7.88 10.48
N ASP A 506 -31.77 -8.80 9.99
CA ASP A 506 -31.73 -10.19 10.49
C ASP A 506 -30.90 -10.33 11.77
N GLN A 507 -31.54 -10.13 12.93
CA GLN A 507 -30.92 -10.28 14.26
C GLN A 507 -30.12 -11.58 14.41
N SER A 508 -30.63 -12.69 13.88
CA SER A 508 -29.98 -14.00 14.02
C SER A 508 -28.65 -14.08 13.25
N ARG A 509 -28.56 -13.38 12.11
CA ARG A 509 -27.33 -13.25 11.33
C ARG A 509 -26.42 -12.18 11.89
N ILE A 510 -26.93 -11.03 12.31
CA ILE A 510 -26.08 -9.95 12.82
C ILE A 510 -25.37 -10.38 14.11
N GLN A 511 -26.06 -11.11 15.01
CA GLN A 511 -25.43 -11.72 16.18
C GLN A 511 -24.37 -12.77 15.79
N GLN A 512 -24.63 -13.64 14.80
CA GLN A 512 -23.64 -14.60 14.30
C GLN A 512 -22.46 -13.93 13.58
N GLN A 513 -22.71 -12.82 12.87
CA GLN A 513 -21.71 -12.01 12.19
C GLN A 513 -20.82 -11.30 13.20
N ARG A 514 -21.39 -10.66 14.23
CA ARG A 514 -20.62 -10.01 15.30
C ARG A 514 -19.82 -11.01 16.13
N ALA A 515 -20.39 -12.16 16.47
CA ALA A 515 -19.68 -13.27 17.15
C ALA A 515 -18.64 -14.02 16.27
N GLY A 516 -18.36 -13.54 15.05
CA GLY A 516 -17.22 -13.97 14.23
C GLY A 516 -16.59 -12.84 13.43
N ARG A 517 -16.92 -11.58 13.76
CA ARG A 517 -16.26 -10.37 13.26
C ARG A 517 -14.90 -10.33 13.93
N VAL A 518 -13.87 -10.04 13.15
CA VAL A 518 -12.57 -9.71 13.72
C VAL A 518 -12.62 -8.24 14.11
N ASP A 519 -12.97 -7.95 15.37
CA ASP A 519 -12.82 -6.60 15.91
C ASP A 519 -11.35 -6.35 16.25
N LEU A 520 -10.74 -5.44 15.49
CA LEU A 520 -9.30 -5.26 15.46
C LEU A 520 -8.73 -4.59 16.71
N ALA A 521 -9.59 -3.89 17.46
CA ALA A 521 -9.27 -3.30 18.76
C ALA A 521 -8.75 -4.32 19.79
N ASP A 522 -9.15 -5.60 19.68
CA ASP A 522 -8.70 -6.69 20.57
C ASP A 522 -7.50 -7.49 20.02
N GLY A 523 -6.76 -6.95 19.04
CA GLY A 523 -5.43 -7.46 18.66
C GLY A 523 -5.38 -8.42 17.46
N SER A 524 -5.78 -7.93 16.28
CA SER A 524 -5.32 -8.39 14.95
C SER A 524 -5.36 -9.90 14.60
N ARG A 525 -6.27 -10.70 15.20
CA ARG A 525 -6.42 -12.14 14.89
C ARG A 525 -7.36 -12.40 13.71
N LEU A 526 -6.81 -12.72 12.54
CA LEU A 526 -7.56 -13.05 11.31
C LEU A 526 -8.27 -14.41 11.37
N SER A 527 -7.76 -15.33 12.20
CA SER A 527 -8.23 -16.71 12.33
C SER A 527 -7.85 -17.31 13.72
N PRO A 528 -8.30 -18.54 14.03
CA PRO A 528 -7.77 -19.31 15.15
C PRO A 528 -6.28 -19.67 14.99
N TRP A 529 -5.79 -19.76 13.75
CA TRP A 529 -4.51 -20.36 13.38
C TRP A 529 -3.33 -19.37 13.28
N ASP A 530 -3.57 -18.09 13.55
CA ASP A 530 -2.63 -16.98 13.33
C ASP A 530 -1.22 -17.22 13.86
N ASP A 531 -1.08 -17.74 15.09
CA ASP A 531 0.23 -17.92 15.72
C ASP A 531 1.07 -19.00 15.01
N LEU A 532 0.42 -20.09 14.57
CA LEU A 532 1.06 -21.14 13.77
C LEU A 532 1.44 -20.61 12.38
N VAL A 533 0.56 -19.84 11.75
CA VAL A 533 0.83 -19.27 10.42
C VAL A 533 1.94 -18.23 10.49
N ARG A 534 1.98 -17.37 11.51
CA ARG A 534 3.08 -16.43 11.78
C ARG A 534 4.40 -17.18 11.93
N ALA A 535 4.47 -18.22 12.77
CA ALA A 535 5.68 -19.02 12.99
C ALA A 535 6.21 -19.70 11.71
N TYR A 536 5.35 -20.33 10.90
CA TYR A 536 5.79 -20.97 9.66
C TYR A 536 6.07 -19.97 8.52
N ALA A 537 5.29 -18.90 8.40
CA ALA A 537 5.56 -17.86 7.39
C ALA A 537 6.88 -17.14 7.66
N GLU A 538 7.19 -16.82 8.92
CA GLU A 538 8.50 -16.27 9.29
C GLU A 538 9.63 -17.25 8.93
N ARG A 539 9.51 -18.52 9.34
CA ARG A 539 10.50 -19.58 9.08
C ARG A 539 10.83 -19.77 7.59
N TYR A 540 9.87 -19.50 6.70
CA TYR A 540 10.01 -19.64 5.25
C TYR A 540 10.05 -18.31 4.51
N GLY A 541 10.16 -17.16 5.19
CA GLY A 541 10.23 -15.84 4.53
C GLY A 541 9.02 -15.53 3.66
N PHE A 542 7.82 -15.54 4.25
CA PHE A 542 6.57 -15.06 3.67
C PHE A 542 5.89 -14.06 4.61
N ASP A 543 5.04 -13.16 4.08
CA ASP A 543 4.04 -12.48 4.92
C ASP A 543 3.00 -13.52 5.38
N TRP A 544 2.81 -13.63 6.68
CA TRP A 544 1.87 -14.57 7.30
C TRP A 544 0.43 -14.40 6.81
N ARG A 545 0.06 -13.19 6.39
CA ARG A 545 -1.28 -12.87 5.89
C ARG A 545 -1.47 -13.33 4.46
N LEU A 546 -0.40 -13.48 3.67
CA LEU A 546 -0.48 -14.08 2.33
C LEU A 546 -0.78 -15.57 2.45
N ILE A 547 -0.09 -16.26 3.37
CA ILE A 547 -0.38 -17.65 3.73
C ILE A 547 -1.80 -17.78 4.29
N MET A 548 -2.24 -16.85 5.15
CA MET A 548 -3.62 -16.84 5.66
C MET A 548 -4.66 -16.64 4.56
N ALA A 549 -4.40 -15.74 3.61
CA ALA A 549 -5.29 -15.47 2.48
C ALA A 549 -5.37 -16.66 1.51
N GLN A 550 -4.26 -17.42 1.37
CA GLN A 550 -4.23 -18.70 0.68
C GLN A 550 -5.01 -19.78 1.44
N MET A 551 -4.77 -19.97 2.74
CA MET A 551 -5.46 -20.96 3.57
C MET A 551 -6.98 -20.78 3.50
N TYR A 552 -7.48 -19.55 3.58
CA TYR A 552 -8.90 -19.27 3.38
C TYR A 552 -9.38 -19.68 1.98
N GLN A 553 -8.57 -19.48 0.93
CA GLN A 553 -8.94 -19.86 -0.43
C GLN A 553 -9.02 -21.38 -0.63
N GLU A 554 -8.22 -22.14 0.11
CA GLU A 554 -8.15 -23.60 0.05
C GLU A 554 -9.24 -24.28 0.90
N SER A 555 -9.37 -23.89 2.17
CA SER A 555 -10.21 -24.58 3.17
C SER A 555 -11.27 -23.70 3.85
N ARG A 556 -11.19 -22.37 3.72
CA ARG A 556 -11.90 -21.43 4.60
C ARG A 556 -11.62 -21.66 6.11
N PHE A 557 -10.39 -22.07 6.42
CA PHE A 557 -9.90 -22.42 7.76
C PHE A 557 -10.47 -23.71 8.38
N ASP A 558 -11.09 -24.59 7.57
CA ASP A 558 -11.55 -25.92 7.98
C ASP A 558 -10.40 -26.96 7.96
N PRO A 559 -9.99 -27.54 9.11
CA PRO A 559 -8.94 -28.55 9.16
C PRO A 559 -9.41 -29.94 8.69
N ASP A 560 -10.71 -30.22 8.69
CA ASP A 560 -11.29 -31.49 8.21
C ASP A 560 -11.57 -31.47 6.69
N ALA A 561 -11.31 -30.35 6.01
CA ALA A 561 -11.61 -30.15 4.60
C ALA A 561 -10.93 -31.19 3.69
N VAL A 562 -11.71 -31.83 2.81
CA VAL A 562 -11.22 -32.74 1.77
C VAL A 562 -11.78 -32.35 0.41
N SER A 563 -10.92 -31.99 -0.55
CA SER A 563 -11.36 -31.64 -1.90
C SER A 563 -11.80 -32.87 -2.71
N TRP A 564 -12.57 -32.63 -3.78
CA TRP A 564 -13.03 -33.66 -4.70
C TRP A 564 -11.90 -34.42 -5.45
N VAL A 565 -10.67 -33.89 -5.45
CA VAL A 565 -9.46 -34.57 -5.97
C VAL A 565 -8.62 -35.25 -4.88
N GLY A 566 -9.02 -35.15 -3.61
CA GLY A 566 -8.37 -35.81 -2.47
C GLY A 566 -7.27 -35.01 -1.78
N ALA A 567 -7.21 -33.68 -2.00
CA ALA A 567 -6.40 -32.79 -1.18
C ALA A 567 -6.98 -32.67 0.25
N ARG A 568 -6.17 -32.30 1.25
CA ARG A 568 -6.58 -32.33 2.66
C ARG A 568 -6.11 -31.14 3.50
N GLY A 569 -6.95 -30.81 4.49
CA GLY A 569 -6.66 -29.90 5.59
C GLY A 569 -6.63 -28.43 5.24
N LEU A 570 -6.19 -27.62 6.21
CA LEU A 570 -6.16 -26.16 6.14
C LEU A 570 -5.55 -25.61 4.84
N MET A 571 -4.47 -26.22 4.37
CA MET A 571 -3.74 -25.77 3.17
C MET A 571 -4.07 -26.60 1.90
N GLN A 572 -5.02 -27.54 1.96
CA GLN A 572 -5.36 -28.47 0.87
C GLN A 572 -4.13 -29.07 0.17
N VAL A 573 -3.22 -29.66 0.96
CA VAL A 573 -2.06 -30.37 0.42
C VAL A 573 -2.48 -31.75 -0.06
N MET A 574 -1.95 -32.20 -1.20
CA MET A 574 -2.16 -33.58 -1.67
C MET A 574 -1.43 -34.57 -0.75
N PRO A 575 -2.04 -35.70 -0.31
CA PRO A 575 -1.39 -36.68 0.58
C PRO A 575 -0.02 -37.17 0.09
N ARG A 576 0.15 -37.32 -1.23
CA ARG A 576 1.44 -37.64 -1.84
C ARG A 576 2.49 -36.54 -1.60
N THR A 577 2.13 -35.28 -1.79
CA THR A 577 3.02 -34.13 -1.56
C THR A 577 3.39 -34.01 -0.08
N GLY A 578 2.44 -34.21 0.84
CA GLY A 578 2.73 -34.27 2.27
C GLY A 578 3.73 -35.39 2.61
N ALA A 579 3.54 -36.59 2.07
CA ALA A 579 4.49 -37.70 2.24
C ALA A 579 5.88 -37.39 1.63
N GLU A 580 5.96 -36.80 0.43
CA GLU A 580 7.23 -36.37 -0.20
C GLU A 580 7.92 -35.24 0.59
N LEU A 581 7.18 -34.43 1.34
CA LEU A 581 7.70 -33.41 2.26
C LEU A 581 8.02 -33.95 3.66
N GLY A 582 7.68 -35.20 3.98
CA GLY A 582 7.84 -35.79 5.32
C GLY A 582 6.85 -35.26 6.37
N LEU A 583 5.68 -34.79 5.94
CA LEU A 583 4.68 -34.12 6.77
C LEU A 583 3.32 -34.83 6.62
N GLN A 584 2.96 -35.63 7.63
CA GLN A 584 1.70 -36.37 7.76
C GLN A 584 1.31 -36.47 9.25
N PRO A 585 0.01 -36.57 9.58
CA PRO A 585 -1.13 -36.53 8.67
C PRO A 585 -1.52 -35.07 8.32
N LEU A 586 -2.37 -34.85 7.30
CA LEU A 586 -2.67 -33.50 6.79
C LEU A 586 -3.96 -32.87 7.33
N ASP A 587 -4.71 -33.63 8.11
CA ASP A 587 -5.87 -33.21 8.91
C ASP A 587 -5.43 -32.62 10.27
N ASP A 588 -4.19 -32.83 10.69
CA ASP A 588 -3.58 -32.07 11.78
C ASP A 588 -3.29 -30.60 11.35
N PRO A 589 -3.76 -29.58 12.10
CA PRO A 589 -3.57 -28.18 11.74
C PRO A 589 -2.12 -27.74 11.56
N GLU A 590 -1.21 -28.11 12.48
CA GLU A 590 0.19 -27.66 12.46
C GLU A 590 0.92 -28.29 11.27
N VAL A 591 0.73 -29.60 11.06
CA VAL A 591 1.32 -30.33 9.94
C VAL A 591 0.76 -29.85 8.60
N SER A 592 -0.54 -29.53 8.52
CA SER A 592 -1.17 -28.98 7.31
C SER A 592 -0.60 -27.60 6.95
N ILE A 593 -0.47 -26.70 7.94
CA ILE A 593 0.14 -25.37 7.76
C ILE A 593 1.61 -25.53 7.32
N HIS A 594 2.40 -26.34 8.03
CA HIS A 594 3.81 -26.56 7.69
C HIS A 594 3.95 -27.11 6.27
N ALA A 595 3.13 -28.12 5.90
CA ALA A 595 3.17 -28.72 4.57
C ALA A 595 2.81 -27.71 3.48
N GLY A 596 1.80 -26.85 3.71
CA GLY A 596 1.39 -25.82 2.77
C GLY A 596 2.47 -24.77 2.54
N VAL A 597 3.03 -24.18 3.61
CA VAL A 597 4.08 -23.15 3.50
C VAL A 597 5.37 -23.72 2.91
N LYS A 598 5.77 -24.93 3.34
CA LYS A 598 6.95 -25.63 2.79
C LYS A 598 6.76 -26.00 1.31
N TYR A 599 5.54 -26.30 0.87
CA TYR A 599 5.25 -26.52 -0.55
C TYR A 599 5.26 -25.21 -1.35
N MET A 600 4.78 -24.10 -0.79
CA MET A 600 4.87 -22.78 -1.42
C MET A 600 6.33 -22.34 -1.61
N ASP A 601 7.17 -22.54 -0.59
CA ASP A 601 8.62 -22.30 -0.66
C ASP A 601 9.28 -23.17 -1.74
N TRP A 602 8.96 -24.46 -1.76
CA TRP A 602 9.42 -25.38 -2.81
C TRP A 602 9.00 -24.92 -4.22
N LEU A 603 7.79 -24.37 -4.38
CA LEU A 603 7.30 -23.81 -5.66
C LEU A 603 8.04 -22.54 -6.07
N ARG A 604 8.33 -21.63 -5.13
CA ARG A 604 9.09 -20.38 -5.34
C ARG A 604 10.42 -20.65 -6.05
N TYR A 605 11.19 -21.62 -5.57
CA TYR A 605 12.46 -22.05 -6.19
C TYR A 605 12.34 -22.75 -7.58
N ARG A 606 11.14 -22.78 -8.22
CA ARG A 606 11.01 -23.15 -9.63
C ARG A 606 10.90 -21.95 -10.58
N PHE A 607 10.90 -20.74 -10.08
CA PHE A 607 10.88 -19.52 -10.90
C PHE A 607 12.25 -18.81 -10.84
N PRO A 608 12.66 -18.07 -11.89
CA PRO A 608 13.97 -17.42 -11.91
C PRO A 608 14.13 -16.40 -10.79
N GLU A 609 15.27 -16.44 -10.09
CA GLU A 609 15.58 -15.53 -8.98
C GLU A 609 15.62 -14.05 -9.40
N ARG A 610 15.86 -13.77 -10.69
CA ARG A 610 15.80 -12.41 -11.26
C ARG A 610 14.40 -11.79 -11.34
N LEU A 611 13.34 -12.57 -11.10
CA LEU A 611 11.96 -12.06 -11.07
C LEU A 611 11.72 -11.17 -9.84
N PRO A 612 10.88 -10.13 -9.95
CA PRO A 612 10.34 -9.41 -8.79
C PRO A 612 9.70 -10.36 -7.78
N VAL A 613 9.86 -10.11 -6.47
CA VAL A 613 9.40 -11.05 -5.42
C VAL A 613 7.88 -11.25 -5.47
N GLU A 614 7.11 -10.20 -5.68
CA GLU A 614 5.66 -10.25 -5.86
C GLU A 614 5.26 -11.15 -7.04
N GLU A 615 5.96 -11.05 -8.18
CA GLU A 615 5.73 -11.93 -9.33
C GLU A 615 6.14 -13.38 -9.06
N GLN A 616 7.23 -13.61 -8.32
CA GLN A 616 7.55 -14.94 -7.82
C GLN A 616 6.42 -15.50 -6.94
N MET A 617 5.75 -14.68 -6.11
CA MET A 617 4.60 -15.12 -5.31
C MET A 617 3.39 -15.44 -6.19
N TRP A 618 3.04 -14.57 -7.15
CA TRP A 618 1.89 -14.79 -8.04
C TRP A 618 2.07 -16.04 -8.92
N PHE A 619 3.27 -16.26 -9.48
CA PHE A 619 3.59 -17.49 -10.19
C PHE A 619 3.59 -18.73 -9.28
N SER A 620 4.02 -18.60 -8.02
CA SER A 620 4.02 -19.72 -7.06
C SER A 620 2.60 -20.10 -6.64
N LEU A 621 1.73 -19.13 -6.39
CA LEU A 621 0.30 -19.35 -6.13
C LEU A 621 -0.40 -19.98 -7.35
N ALA A 622 -0.13 -19.50 -8.56
CA ALA A 622 -0.62 -20.13 -9.80
C ALA A 622 -0.14 -21.59 -9.94
N ALA A 623 1.11 -21.86 -9.56
CA ALA A 623 1.71 -23.20 -9.60
C ALA A 623 1.28 -24.12 -8.46
N TYR A 624 0.79 -23.56 -7.35
CA TYR A 624 0.15 -24.30 -6.26
C TYR A 624 -1.17 -24.89 -6.74
N ASN A 625 -2.02 -24.04 -7.35
CA ASN A 625 -3.34 -24.43 -7.86
C ASN A 625 -3.28 -25.31 -9.12
N ALA A 626 -2.49 -24.91 -10.12
CA ALA A 626 -2.51 -25.53 -11.46
C ALA A 626 -1.20 -26.23 -11.87
N GLY A 627 -0.22 -26.32 -10.98
CA GLY A 627 1.06 -26.97 -11.23
C GLY A 627 2.04 -26.12 -12.07
N VAL A 628 3.31 -26.14 -11.64
CA VAL A 628 4.41 -25.38 -12.26
C VAL A 628 4.60 -25.62 -13.77
N GLY A 629 4.18 -26.79 -14.28
CA GLY A 629 4.25 -27.12 -15.71
C GLY A 629 3.38 -26.20 -16.57
N HIS A 630 2.11 -26.02 -16.21
CA HIS A 630 1.18 -25.19 -16.96
C HIS A 630 1.52 -23.70 -16.84
N VAL A 631 1.98 -23.23 -15.68
CA VAL A 631 2.47 -21.85 -15.50
C VAL A 631 3.69 -21.57 -16.41
N ARG A 632 4.62 -22.52 -16.54
CA ARG A 632 5.78 -22.40 -17.46
C ARG A 632 5.38 -22.45 -18.94
N ASP A 633 4.24 -23.04 -19.28
CA ASP A 633 3.69 -22.96 -20.64
C ASP A 633 2.96 -21.63 -20.88
N ALA A 634 2.26 -21.08 -19.87
CA ALA A 634 1.66 -19.76 -19.97
C ALA A 634 2.71 -18.65 -20.15
N ARG A 635 3.82 -18.70 -19.37
CA ARG A 635 4.95 -17.77 -19.56
C ARG A 635 5.53 -17.82 -20.97
N ARG A 636 5.67 -19.02 -21.56
CA ARG A 636 6.13 -19.17 -22.96
C ARG A 636 5.10 -18.66 -23.97
N LEU A 637 3.80 -18.81 -23.70
CA LEU A 637 2.75 -18.31 -24.57
C LEU A 637 2.60 -16.78 -24.50
N ALA A 638 2.94 -16.15 -23.38
CA ALA A 638 3.06 -14.70 -23.25
C ALA A 638 4.23 -14.16 -24.11
N ASP A 639 5.43 -14.72 -23.93
CA ASP A 639 6.63 -14.44 -24.74
C ASP A 639 6.34 -14.57 -26.26
N GLN A 640 5.73 -15.68 -26.68
CA GLN A 640 5.29 -15.92 -28.06
C GLN A 640 4.24 -14.92 -28.61
N LYS A 641 3.65 -14.07 -27.76
CA LYS A 641 2.72 -13.01 -28.14
C LYS A 641 3.30 -11.60 -28.01
N GLY A 642 4.56 -11.46 -27.57
CA GLY A 642 5.15 -10.17 -27.23
C GLY A 642 4.56 -9.55 -25.95
N TRP A 643 4.01 -10.38 -25.06
CA TRP A 643 3.62 -10.01 -23.71
C TRP A 643 4.75 -10.32 -22.74
N ASP A 644 4.85 -9.60 -21.62
CA ASP A 644 5.93 -9.80 -20.66
C ASP A 644 5.79 -11.18 -19.98
N PRO A 645 6.75 -12.11 -20.16
CA PRO A 645 6.67 -13.45 -19.57
C PRO A 645 7.02 -13.48 -18.08
N ASP A 646 7.45 -12.35 -17.51
CA ASP A 646 7.92 -12.19 -16.14
C ASP A 646 6.91 -11.44 -15.26
N GLN A 647 5.84 -10.90 -15.85
CA GLN A 647 4.71 -10.28 -15.18
C GLN A 647 3.45 -11.19 -15.21
N TRP A 648 2.84 -11.47 -14.06
CA TRP A 648 1.63 -12.28 -13.98
C TRP A 648 0.41 -11.51 -14.48
N PHE A 649 0.11 -10.36 -13.88
CA PHE A 649 -1.10 -9.59 -14.19
C PHE A 649 -1.01 -8.92 -15.57
N GLY A 650 -2.12 -8.92 -16.31
CA GLY A 650 -2.21 -8.37 -17.67
C GLY A 650 -1.47 -9.14 -18.77
N ASN A 651 -0.52 -10.02 -18.44
CA ASN A 651 0.33 -10.72 -19.41
C ASN A 651 0.20 -12.24 -19.29
N VAL A 652 0.88 -12.87 -18.32
CA VAL A 652 0.89 -14.34 -18.21
C VAL A 652 -0.46 -14.90 -17.75
N GLU A 653 -1.25 -14.17 -16.97
CA GLU A 653 -2.61 -14.59 -16.60
C GLU A 653 -3.53 -14.70 -17.83
N GLU A 654 -3.42 -13.77 -18.79
CA GLU A 654 -4.17 -13.83 -20.05
C GLU A 654 -3.69 -15.00 -20.92
N ALA A 655 -2.37 -15.27 -20.96
CA ALA A 655 -1.83 -16.46 -21.60
C ALA A 655 -2.34 -17.76 -20.93
N MET A 656 -2.50 -17.77 -19.60
CA MET A 656 -3.06 -18.90 -18.86
C MET A 656 -4.53 -19.15 -19.23
N LEU A 657 -5.35 -18.10 -19.37
CA LEU A 657 -6.74 -18.21 -19.87
C LEU A 657 -6.79 -18.83 -21.29
N LEU A 658 -5.83 -18.50 -22.15
CA LEU A 658 -5.75 -19.04 -23.51
C LEU A 658 -5.41 -20.54 -23.56
N LEU A 659 -4.69 -21.09 -22.57
CA LEU A 659 -4.39 -22.53 -22.48
C LEU A 659 -5.61 -23.43 -22.21
N ALA A 660 -6.81 -22.86 -22.03
CA ALA A 660 -8.06 -23.61 -22.10
C ALA A 660 -8.48 -23.96 -23.55
N ARG A 661 -7.93 -23.29 -24.58
CA ARG A 661 -8.40 -23.40 -25.99
C ARG A 661 -7.54 -24.39 -26.81
N PRO A 662 -8.14 -25.21 -27.69
CA PRO A 662 -7.41 -26.20 -28.49
C PRO A 662 -6.34 -25.64 -29.42
N GLU A 663 -6.47 -24.39 -29.87
CA GLU A 663 -5.47 -23.73 -30.72
C GLU A 663 -4.12 -23.52 -30.00
N TYR A 664 -4.14 -23.31 -28.68
CA TYR A 664 -2.95 -23.06 -27.85
C TYR A 664 -2.48 -24.32 -27.13
N TYR A 665 -3.38 -25.04 -26.43
CA TYR A 665 -2.93 -26.15 -25.57
C TYR A 665 -2.31 -27.32 -26.32
N ARG A 666 -2.62 -27.50 -27.62
CA ARG A 666 -2.00 -28.53 -28.47
C ARG A 666 -0.51 -28.25 -28.77
N GLN A 667 -0.05 -27.03 -28.51
CA GLN A 667 1.33 -26.58 -28.66
C GLN A 667 2.05 -26.44 -27.30
N ALA A 668 1.29 -26.54 -26.20
CA ALA A 668 1.82 -26.54 -24.83
C ALA A 668 2.43 -27.89 -24.46
N ARG A 669 3.50 -27.89 -23.65
CA ARG A 669 4.22 -29.11 -23.24
C ARG A 669 3.42 -29.96 -22.24
N PHE A 670 2.65 -29.31 -21.37
CA PHE A 670 1.80 -29.95 -20.37
C PHE A 670 0.33 -30.02 -20.81
N GLY A 671 -0.02 -29.40 -21.94
CA GLY A 671 -1.34 -29.51 -22.55
C GLY A 671 -2.41 -28.63 -21.88
N TYR A 672 -3.66 -29.10 -21.94
CA TYR A 672 -4.84 -28.38 -21.49
C TYR A 672 -4.80 -28.08 -19.98
N VAL A 673 -5.16 -26.84 -19.63
CA VAL A 673 -5.48 -26.42 -18.26
C VAL A 673 -6.73 -25.56 -18.27
N ARG A 674 -7.53 -25.65 -17.19
CA ARG A 674 -8.64 -24.73 -16.94
C ARG A 674 -8.12 -23.39 -16.45
N GLY A 675 -7.49 -22.61 -17.33
CA GLY A 675 -6.76 -21.38 -16.95
C GLY A 675 -7.51 -20.39 -16.05
N GLN A 676 -8.84 -20.36 -16.09
CA GLN A 676 -9.66 -19.55 -15.20
C GLN A 676 -9.51 -19.91 -13.71
N GLU A 677 -9.25 -21.18 -13.36
CA GLU A 677 -9.11 -21.65 -11.99
C GLU A 677 -7.89 -21.01 -11.29
N PRO A 678 -6.64 -21.11 -11.80
CA PRO A 678 -5.48 -20.44 -11.20
C PRO A 678 -5.51 -18.91 -11.32
N VAL A 679 -6.08 -18.36 -12.40
CA VAL A 679 -6.23 -16.90 -12.55
C VAL A 679 -7.15 -16.31 -11.49
N ASN A 680 -8.29 -16.98 -11.21
CA ASN A 680 -9.17 -16.57 -10.13
C ASN A 680 -8.54 -16.83 -8.75
N TYR A 681 -7.83 -17.96 -8.57
CA TYR A 681 -7.13 -18.29 -7.33
C TYR A 681 -6.12 -17.20 -6.93
N VAL A 682 -5.22 -16.81 -7.84
CA VAL A 682 -4.22 -15.76 -7.58
C VAL A 682 -4.88 -14.40 -7.34
N ARG A 683 -5.87 -14.01 -8.17
CA ARG A 683 -6.61 -12.74 -7.99
C ARG A 683 -7.29 -12.68 -6.61
N ASN A 684 -8.07 -13.70 -6.26
CA ASN A 684 -8.77 -13.77 -4.97
C ASN A 684 -7.81 -13.75 -3.77
N ILE A 685 -6.65 -14.42 -3.85
CA ILE A 685 -5.67 -14.45 -2.77
C ILE A 685 -4.96 -13.10 -2.64
N ARG A 686 -4.54 -12.45 -3.74
CA ARG A 686 -3.99 -11.08 -3.69
C ARG A 686 -4.98 -10.10 -3.08
N ASP A 687 -6.23 -10.14 -3.54
CA ASP A 687 -7.23 -9.15 -3.14
C ASP A 687 -7.67 -9.35 -1.68
N ARG A 688 -7.74 -10.60 -1.21
CA ARG A 688 -7.90 -10.94 0.21
C ARG A 688 -6.67 -10.60 1.05
N TYR A 689 -5.46 -10.84 0.55
CA TYR A 689 -4.21 -10.49 1.22
C TYR A 689 -4.09 -8.98 1.45
N ARG A 690 -4.32 -8.17 0.41
CA ARG A 690 -4.29 -6.70 0.51
C ARG A 690 -5.32 -6.16 1.51
N ALA A 691 -6.48 -6.83 1.62
CA ALA A 691 -7.45 -6.53 2.66
C ALA A 691 -6.94 -6.93 4.05
N TYR A 692 -6.54 -8.18 4.25
CA TYR A 692 -5.98 -8.67 5.52
C TYR A 692 -4.85 -7.78 6.04
N ALA A 693 -3.97 -7.35 5.14
CA ALA A 693 -2.83 -6.51 5.48
C ALA A 693 -3.27 -5.13 5.99
N ARG A 694 -4.07 -4.36 5.23
CA ARG A 694 -4.62 -3.07 5.70
C ARG A 694 -5.51 -3.17 6.95
N LEU A 695 -6.00 -4.37 7.26
CA LEU A 695 -6.77 -4.65 8.48
C LEU A 695 -5.86 -5.07 9.65
N THR A 696 -4.54 -5.14 9.50
CA THR A 696 -3.61 -5.65 10.54
C THR A 696 -2.20 -5.05 10.53
N ASP A 697 -1.87 -4.15 9.60
CA ASP A 697 -0.77 -3.21 9.78
C ASP A 697 -1.28 -2.09 10.72
N GLU A 698 -0.46 -1.72 11.71
CA GLU A 698 -0.72 -0.75 12.78
C GLU A 698 -0.11 0.63 12.46
#